data_AF-A0A7J8IAM9-F1
#
_entry.id   AF-A0A7J8IAM9-F1
#
_cell.length_a   1.000
_cell.length_b   1.000
_cell.length_c   1.000
_cell.angle_alpha   90.00
_cell.angle_beta   90.00
_cell.angle_gamma   90.00
#
_symmetry.space_group_name_H-M   'P 1'
#
loop_
_entity.id
_entity.type
_entity.pdbx_description
1 polymer ?
#
loop_
_entity_poly.entity_id
_entity_poly.type
_entity_poly.pdbx_seq_one_letter_code
_entity_poly.pdbx_strand_id
1 'polypeptide(L)'
;MPAKMHFSLLVALLMASSSPAVLGKNLKYRIYEEQRVGSVIARLSEDVADVLAKLPYPYVRFRAMQRGNSPLLVVNEDTGEISIGAKIDREQLCQKNLNCSVEFDVITLPTEHLQLFHIEVEVLDINDNAPQFSRSLIPIEISESAAVGTRIPLDSAFDPDVGENSLHTYSLSANDFFTIEVRTRTDGAKYAELIVVRELDRELKSSYELQLTASDMGVPQRSGSSILKISISDSNDNSPAFEQQSYIIQLLENSPVGTLLLDLNATDPDEGANGKIVYSFSSHVSPKIIETFKIDSERGHLTLFKQVDYEITKSYEIDVQAQDLGPNSIPAHCKIIIKVVDVNDNKPEININLMSPGKEEISYIFEGDPVDSFVALVRVQDKDSGLNGEIVCKLHGHGHFKLQQSYENNYLILTNATLDREKRSEYSLTVIAEDKGTPSLSTVKHFIVQISDINDNPPHFQRSRYELAISENNSPGAFITTVTATDPDLGENGQVTYTILESFILGSSITTYVTIDPSNGGIYALRNFDHEEVSQITFVVEARDGGSPKQLVSNTTVVLTIIDENDNVPVVIGPALRNNTAEISIPKGAESGFHVTRIRAIDRDSGVNAELSCSIVAGNEENIFVIDPRSCDIHTNVSMESVPYTEWELSVVIQDKGNPQLHTKVLLKCMIFEYAESVTSTTKTPGSQESLDVSMIIIISLGAICAVLLVIMVLFATRCNREKKDTRSYNCRVAESTYQHHPKRPSRQIHKGDITLVPTINGTLPIRSHHRSSPSSSPTLERGQMGSRQSHNSHQSLNSLVTISSNHVPENFSLELTHATPAVEVSQLLSMLHQGQYQPRPSFRGNKYSRSYRYALQDMDKFSLKDSGRGDSEAGDSDYDLGRDSPIDRLLGEGFSDLFLTDGRIPADISNLPPTNR
;
A
#
# COMPACT_ATOMS: atom_id res chain seq x y z
N MET A 1 109.68 -58.77 -23.73
CA MET A 1 110.24 -59.90 -22.95
C MET A 1 109.50 -59.94 -21.61
N PRO A 2 108.98 -61.10 -21.15
CA PRO A 2 108.94 -61.37 -19.72
C PRO A 2 110.36 -61.65 -19.21
N ALA A 3 110.50 -61.83 -17.89
CA ALA A 3 111.72 -62.18 -17.17
C ALA A 3 112.83 -61.11 -17.08
N LYS A 4 113.50 -61.12 -15.93
CA LYS A 4 114.61 -60.22 -15.54
C LYS A 4 115.95 -60.76 -16.06
N MET A 5 116.96 -59.89 -16.05
CA MET A 5 118.39 -60.21 -15.85
C MET A 5 118.95 -61.43 -16.59
N HIS A 6 119.86 -61.18 -17.55
CA HIS A 6 121.24 -61.55 -17.28
C HIS A 6 122.22 -60.55 -17.89
N PHE A 7 123.40 -60.45 -17.28
CA PHE A 7 124.41 -59.44 -17.55
C PHE A 7 125.58 -60.07 -18.32
N SER A 8 126.17 -59.31 -19.25
CA SER A 8 127.44 -59.59 -19.95
C SER A 8 127.50 -60.71 -21.02
N LEU A 9 128.29 -60.38 -22.05
CA LEU A 9 129.19 -61.28 -22.78
C LEU A 9 128.62 -62.41 -23.67
N LEU A 10 128.04 -62.04 -24.83
CA LEU A 10 128.23 -62.84 -26.06
C LEU A 10 128.46 -61.92 -27.28
N VAL A 11 129.68 -61.38 -27.38
CA VAL A 11 130.18 -60.64 -28.55
C VAL A 11 130.79 -61.64 -29.54
N ALA A 12 130.57 -61.43 -30.84
CA ALA A 12 130.93 -62.31 -31.97
C ALA A 12 130.15 -63.65 -31.98
N LEU A 13 129.62 -64.13 -33.10
CA LEU A 13 130.07 -63.94 -34.48
C LEU A 13 128.90 -64.13 -35.48
N LEU A 14 128.59 -63.12 -36.32
CA LEU A 14 127.88 -63.27 -37.62
C LEU A 14 127.83 -61.93 -38.40
N MET A 15 129.00 -61.42 -38.81
CA MET A 15 129.14 -60.24 -39.67
C MET A 15 129.43 -60.68 -41.11
N ALA A 16 128.45 -60.59 -42.04
CA ALA A 16 128.68 -60.98 -43.45
C ALA A 16 127.68 -60.44 -44.50
N SER A 17 127.28 -59.15 -44.48
CA SER A 17 126.69 -58.47 -45.66
C SER A 17 126.48 -56.96 -45.46
N SER A 18 127.52 -56.16 -45.67
CA SER A 18 127.43 -54.69 -45.64
C SER A 18 126.97 -54.11 -46.97
N SER A 19 125.72 -53.68 -47.06
CA SER A 19 125.25 -52.69 -48.05
C SER A 19 125.46 -51.26 -47.51
N PRO A 20 125.69 -50.25 -48.38
CA PRO A 20 125.81 -48.87 -47.94
C PRO A 20 124.47 -48.32 -47.45
N ALA A 21 124.46 -47.66 -46.29
CA ALA A 21 123.26 -47.04 -45.74
C ALA A 21 122.99 -45.68 -46.41
N VAL A 22 121.74 -45.46 -46.83
CA VAL A 22 121.25 -44.14 -47.27
C VAL A 22 121.02 -43.28 -46.03
N LEU A 23 121.60 -42.07 -46.00
CA LEU A 23 121.55 -41.17 -44.85
C LEU A 23 120.55 -40.03 -45.10
N GLY A 24 119.26 -40.31 -44.88
CA GLY A 24 118.21 -39.29 -45.02
C GLY A 24 118.39 -38.14 -44.03
N LYS A 25 118.22 -36.90 -44.50
CA LYS A 25 118.24 -35.67 -43.69
C LYS A 25 116.87 -34.99 -43.79
N ASN A 26 116.19 -34.85 -42.65
CA ASN A 26 114.90 -34.15 -42.59
C ASN A 26 115.15 -32.64 -42.44
N LEU A 27 114.36 -31.83 -43.14
CA LEU A 27 114.45 -30.37 -43.15
C LEU A 27 113.07 -29.77 -42.88
N LYS A 28 113.02 -28.81 -41.96
CA LYS A 28 111.79 -28.07 -41.65
C LYS A 28 111.94 -26.62 -42.07
N TYR A 29 110.97 -26.12 -42.83
CA TYR A 29 110.88 -24.71 -43.20
C TYR A 29 109.53 -24.13 -42.75
N ARG A 30 109.46 -22.80 -42.66
CA ARG A 30 108.26 -22.06 -42.30
C ARG A 30 107.96 -21.03 -43.38
N ILE A 31 106.71 -21.01 -43.82
CA ILE A 31 106.17 -19.96 -44.68
C ILE A 31 104.94 -19.38 -44.01
N TYR A 32 104.57 -18.16 -44.40
CA TYR A 32 103.18 -17.73 -44.23
C TYR A 32 102.40 -18.15 -45.48
N GLU A 33 101.10 -18.33 -45.33
CA GLU A 33 100.18 -18.40 -46.47
C GLU A 33 100.07 -17.05 -47.23
N GLU A 34 99.25 -17.01 -48.28
CA GLU A 34 99.03 -15.83 -49.16
C GLU A 34 100.28 -15.23 -49.81
N GLN A 35 101.44 -15.84 -49.61
CA GLN A 35 102.69 -15.44 -50.24
C GLN A 35 102.62 -15.60 -51.76
N ARG A 36 103.27 -14.67 -52.45
CA ARG A 36 103.21 -14.57 -53.92
C ARG A 36 103.81 -15.82 -54.55
N VAL A 37 103.14 -16.36 -55.57
CA VAL A 37 103.68 -17.44 -56.41
C VAL A 37 105.05 -17.01 -56.96
N GLY A 38 106.03 -17.92 -56.87
CA GLY A 38 107.45 -17.65 -57.16
C GLY A 38 108.27 -17.12 -55.97
N SER A 39 107.68 -16.91 -54.79
CA SER A 39 108.46 -16.59 -53.57
C SER A 39 109.37 -17.74 -53.20
N VAL A 40 110.63 -17.44 -52.87
CA VAL A 40 111.65 -18.41 -52.46
C VAL A 40 111.51 -18.71 -50.98
N ILE A 41 111.42 -19.99 -50.64
CA ILE A 41 111.26 -20.51 -49.27
C ILE A 41 112.64 -20.85 -48.68
N ALA A 42 113.45 -21.58 -49.44
CA ALA A 42 114.71 -22.15 -49.00
C ALA A 42 115.59 -22.53 -50.19
N ARG A 43 116.87 -22.84 -49.93
CA ARG A 43 117.82 -23.29 -50.94
C ARG A 43 118.50 -24.56 -50.49
N LEU A 44 117.94 -25.68 -50.94
CA LEU A 44 118.36 -27.03 -50.59
C LEU A 44 119.83 -27.31 -50.92
N SER A 45 120.40 -26.60 -51.90
CA SER A 45 121.82 -26.63 -52.25
C SER A 45 122.73 -25.93 -51.23
N GLU A 46 122.25 -24.88 -50.56
CA GLU A 46 122.96 -24.15 -49.50
C GLU A 46 122.75 -24.86 -48.14
N ASP A 47 121.50 -25.19 -47.78
CA ASP A 47 121.09 -25.81 -46.51
C ASP A 47 121.64 -27.25 -46.30
N VAL A 48 122.07 -27.90 -47.38
CA VAL A 48 122.57 -29.29 -47.39
C VAL A 48 123.98 -29.42 -47.98
N ALA A 49 124.71 -28.30 -48.07
CA ALA A 49 126.10 -28.25 -48.51
C ALA A 49 127.02 -29.21 -47.70
N ASP A 50 126.69 -29.49 -46.44
CA ASP A 50 127.39 -30.42 -45.55
C ASP A 50 127.29 -31.91 -45.96
N VAL A 51 126.24 -32.29 -46.69
CA VAL A 51 126.08 -33.63 -47.28
C VAL A 51 126.60 -33.64 -48.72
N LEU A 52 126.31 -32.58 -49.49
CA LEU A 52 126.74 -32.44 -50.89
C LEU A 52 128.28 -32.42 -51.01
N ALA A 53 128.99 -31.76 -50.09
CA ALA A 53 130.46 -31.73 -50.05
C ALA A 53 131.12 -33.10 -49.73
N LYS A 54 130.33 -34.13 -49.40
CA LYS A 54 130.81 -35.52 -49.21
C LYS A 54 130.62 -36.38 -50.47
N LEU A 55 130.03 -35.84 -51.53
CA LEU A 55 129.85 -36.53 -52.82
C LEU A 55 131.07 -36.32 -53.73
N PRO A 56 131.45 -37.31 -54.56
CA PRO A 56 132.65 -37.22 -55.39
C PRO A 56 132.53 -36.29 -56.62
N TYR A 57 131.38 -35.64 -56.83
CA TYR A 57 131.15 -34.71 -57.94
C TYR A 57 130.45 -33.43 -57.45
N PRO A 58 130.88 -32.23 -57.92
CA PRO A 58 130.32 -30.95 -57.47
C PRO A 58 129.03 -30.53 -58.18
N TYR A 59 128.63 -31.22 -59.25
CA TYR A 59 127.36 -30.99 -59.95
C TYR A 59 126.35 -32.07 -59.56
N VAL A 60 125.28 -31.64 -58.89
CA VAL A 60 124.17 -32.49 -58.42
C VAL A 60 122.87 -31.80 -58.80
N ARG A 61 121.93 -32.54 -59.38
CA ARG A 61 120.57 -32.04 -59.63
C ARG A 61 119.62 -32.52 -58.55
N PHE A 62 118.63 -31.68 -58.23
CA PHE A 62 117.57 -31.98 -57.28
C PHE A 62 116.30 -32.34 -58.03
N ARG A 63 115.48 -33.23 -57.51
CA ARG A 63 114.16 -33.54 -58.10
C ARG A 63 113.14 -33.88 -57.03
N ALA A 64 112.03 -33.15 -57.02
CA ALA A 64 110.93 -33.40 -56.09
C ALA A 64 110.15 -34.67 -56.46
N MET A 65 109.85 -35.50 -55.47
CA MET A 65 109.01 -36.70 -55.57
C MET A 65 107.59 -36.36 -55.09
N GLN A 66 106.84 -35.65 -55.94
CA GLN A 66 105.51 -35.15 -55.61
C GLN A 66 104.45 -36.26 -55.70
N ARG A 67 103.53 -36.30 -54.70
CA ARG A 67 102.39 -37.23 -54.65
C ARG A 67 101.06 -36.47 -54.80
N GLY A 68 100.67 -36.15 -56.03
CA GLY A 68 99.39 -35.49 -56.28
C GLY A 68 99.38 -34.64 -57.55
N ASN A 69 98.28 -33.92 -57.75
CA ASN A 69 98.11 -32.99 -58.86
C ASN A 69 98.64 -31.60 -58.49
N SER A 70 99.14 -30.84 -59.47
CA SER A 70 99.55 -29.41 -59.38
C SER A 70 100.27 -29.02 -58.07
N PRO A 71 101.61 -29.10 -58.00
CA PRO A 71 102.31 -28.91 -56.74
C PRO A 71 102.24 -27.48 -56.20
N LEU A 72 101.80 -27.34 -54.95
CA LEU A 72 101.87 -26.10 -54.18
C LEU A 72 103.31 -25.56 -54.08
N LEU A 73 104.30 -26.46 -54.06
CA LEU A 73 105.73 -26.18 -53.89
C LEU A 73 106.57 -26.78 -55.03
N VAL A 74 107.35 -25.93 -55.70
CA VAL A 74 108.19 -26.26 -56.86
C VAL A 74 109.65 -26.12 -56.50
N VAL A 75 110.44 -27.17 -56.76
CA VAL A 75 111.89 -27.18 -56.60
C VAL A 75 112.55 -27.03 -57.97
N ASN A 76 113.47 -26.07 -58.11
CA ASN A 76 114.27 -25.88 -59.31
C ASN A 76 115.36 -26.97 -59.40
N GLU A 77 115.36 -27.76 -60.47
CA GLU A 77 116.24 -28.95 -60.58
C GLU A 77 117.74 -28.62 -60.64
N ASP A 78 118.12 -27.48 -61.22
CA ASP A 78 119.52 -27.07 -61.38
C ASP A 78 120.06 -26.25 -60.19
N THR A 79 119.21 -25.57 -59.41
CA THR A 79 119.65 -24.73 -58.28
C THR A 79 119.30 -25.28 -56.90
N GLY A 80 118.34 -26.21 -56.78
CA GLY A 80 117.80 -26.66 -55.51
C GLY A 80 116.95 -25.61 -54.77
N GLU A 81 116.59 -24.51 -55.42
CA GLU A 81 115.75 -23.46 -54.84
C GLU A 81 114.30 -23.93 -54.74
N ILE A 82 113.72 -23.83 -53.54
CA ILE A 82 112.34 -24.22 -53.24
C ILE A 82 111.47 -22.96 -53.30
N SER A 83 110.41 -23.00 -54.11
CA SER A 83 109.56 -21.84 -54.39
C SER A 83 108.07 -22.19 -54.38
N ILE A 84 107.23 -21.20 -54.13
CA ILE A 84 105.76 -21.35 -54.15
C ILE A 84 105.28 -21.52 -55.59
N GLY A 85 104.69 -22.67 -55.91
CA GLY A 85 104.19 -23.03 -57.25
C GLY A 85 102.73 -22.63 -57.51
N ALA A 86 101.91 -22.55 -56.46
CA ALA A 86 100.52 -22.08 -56.50
C ALA A 86 100.20 -21.33 -55.19
N LYS A 87 99.15 -20.49 -55.18
CA LYS A 87 98.67 -19.79 -53.98
C LYS A 87 98.39 -20.82 -52.88
N ILE A 88 98.91 -20.59 -51.68
CA ILE A 88 98.70 -21.44 -50.51
C ILE A 88 97.69 -20.71 -49.62
N ASP A 89 96.59 -21.40 -49.35
CA ASP A 89 95.39 -21.01 -48.62
C ASP A 89 95.22 -22.09 -47.53
N ARG A 90 95.43 -21.71 -46.27
CA ARG A 90 95.55 -22.66 -45.15
C ARG A 90 94.18 -23.14 -44.68
N GLU A 91 93.15 -22.34 -44.84
CA GLU A 91 91.76 -22.64 -44.49
C GLU A 91 91.23 -23.75 -45.42
N GLN A 92 91.53 -23.67 -46.71
CA GLN A 92 91.20 -24.71 -47.69
C GLN A 92 92.04 -25.97 -47.48
N LEU A 93 93.33 -25.84 -47.15
CA LEU A 93 94.24 -26.98 -47.01
C LEU A 93 94.04 -27.77 -45.70
N CYS A 94 93.90 -27.04 -44.59
CA CYS A 94 93.99 -27.57 -43.22
C CYS A 94 92.77 -27.26 -42.35
N GLN A 95 91.89 -26.34 -42.77
CA GLN A 95 90.73 -25.88 -41.99
C GLN A 95 91.16 -25.45 -40.58
N LYS A 96 90.56 -26.02 -39.53
CA LYS A 96 90.87 -25.69 -38.13
C LYS A 96 91.99 -26.51 -37.49
N ASN A 97 92.77 -27.26 -38.28
CA ASN A 97 93.90 -28.02 -37.76
C ASN A 97 95.09 -27.09 -37.47
N LEU A 98 95.48 -26.99 -36.20
CA LEU A 98 96.60 -26.16 -35.73
C LEU A 98 97.96 -26.56 -36.35
N ASN A 99 98.13 -27.84 -36.70
CA ASN A 99 99.35 -28.35 -37.33
C ASN A 99 99.13 -28.44 -38.84
N CYS A 100 99.46 -27.37 -39.57
CA CYS A 100 99.39 -27.36 -41.03
C CYS A 100 100.78 -27.51 -41.65
N SER A 101 101.10 -28.70 -42.17
CA SER A 101 102.37 -29.00 -42.85
C SER A 101 102.16 -29.52 -44.27
N VAL A 102 102.97 -29.03 -45.20
CA VAL A 102 103.10 -29.59 -46.56
C VAL A 102 104.39 -30.41 -46.61
N GLU A 103 104.23 -31.73 -46.68
CA GLU A 103 105.34 -32.69 -46.72
C GLU A 103 105.62 -33.19 -48.14
N PHE A 104 106.90 -33.16 -48.55
CA PHE A 104 107.34 -33.74 -49.82
C PHE A 104 108.82 -34.17 -49.76
N ASP A 105 109.17 -35.20 -50.53
CA ASP A 105 110.53 -35.70 -50.60
C ASP A 105 111.28 -35.10 -51.81
N VAL A 106 112.59 -34.86 -51.69
CA VAL A 106 113.48 -34.44 -52.78
C VAL A 106 114.67 -35.39 -52.86
N ILE A 107 114.97 -35.87 -54.07
CA ILE A 107 116.12 -36.76 -54.35
C ILE A 107 117.20 -36.05 -55.16
N THR A 108 118.44 -36.55 -55.03
CA THR A 108 119.57 -36.15 -55.89
C THR A 108 119.73 -37.03 -57.12
N LEU A 109 120.20 -36.43 -58.21
CA LEU A 109 120.58 -37.10 -59.46
C LEU A 109 122.06 -36.78 -59.80
N PRO A 110 122.85 -37.73 -60.34
CA PRO A 110 122.47 -39.09 -60.76
C PRO A 110 122.24 -40.07 -59.60
N THR A 111 121.42 -41.10 -59.85
CA THR A 111 120.93 -42.05 -58.83
C THR A 111 122.01 -42.96 -58.22
N GLU A 112 123.21 -43.02 -58.81
CA GLU A 112 124.37 -43.75 -58.26
C GLU A 112 124.77 -43.22 -56.88
N HIS A 113 124.45 -41.95 -56.58
CA HIS A 113 124.70 -41.29 -55.29
C HIS A 113 123.42 -40.61 -54.75
N LEU A 114 122.29 -41.34 -54.80
CA LEU A 114 121.00 -40.84 -54.33
C LEU A 114 121.04 -40.54 -52.82
N GLN A 115 120.81 -39.27 -52.49
CA GLN A 115 120.40 -38.78 -51.18
C GLN A 115 118.91 -38.50 -51.21
N LEU A 116 118.26 -38.63 -50.05
CA LEU A 116 116.84 -38.36 -49.86
C LEU A 116 116.68 -37.28 -48.78
N PHE A 117 116.05 -36.17 -49.15
CA PHE A 117 115.73 -35.07 -48.25
C PHE A 117 114.22 -35.03 -48.06
N HIS A 118 113.76 -35.34 -46.86
CA HIS A 118 112.37 -35.20 -46.49
C HIS A 118 112.12 -33.77 -46.03
N ILE A 119 111.21 -33.06 -46.70
CA ILE A 119 110.98 -31.64 -46.50
C ILE A 119 109.56 -31.42 -45.97
N GLU A 120 109.50 -30.82 -44.79
CA GLU A 120 108.27 -30.47 -44.08
C GLU A 120 108.17 -28.94 -44.04
N VAL A 121 107.15 -28.38 -44.70
CA VAL A 121 106.93 -26.93 -44.73
C VAL A 121 105.70 -26.59 -43.90
N GLU A 122 105.94 -26.01 -42.73
CA GLU A 122 104.91 -25.52 -41.81
C GLU A 122 104.31 -24.22 -42.36
N VAL A 123 102.99 -24.22 -42.57
CA VAL A 123 102.22 -23.08 -43.09
C VAL A 123 101.67 -22.30 -41.90
N LEU A 124 102.17 -21.07 -41.74
CA LEU A 124 101.77 -20.14 -40.69
C LEU A 124 100.57 -19.31 -41.14
N ASP A 125 99.59 -19.24 -40.23
CA ASP A 125 98.31 -18.55 -40.35
C ASP A 125 98.48 -17.00 -40.45
N ILE A 126 97.67 -16.35 -41.30
CA ILE A 126 97.52 -14.89 -41.39
C ILE A 126 96.08 -14.52 -41.02
N ASN A 127 95.85 -13.34 -40.41
CA ASN A 127 94.51 -12.77 -40.16
C ASN A 127 93.82 -12.27 -41.46
N ASP A 128 93.63 -13.20 -42.38
CA ASP A 128 93.15 -13.06 -43.76
C ASP A 128 91.61 -13.14 -43.84
N ASN A 129 90.97 -13.80 -42.88
CA ASN A 129 89.53 -13.77 -42.69
C ASN A 129 89.12 -12.80 -41.58
N ALA A 130 87.88 -12.89 -41.10
CA ALA A 130 87.37 -12.10 -39.99
C ALA A 130 86.16 -12.83 -39.36
N PRO A 131 85.89 -12.64 -38.06
CA PRO A 131 84.71 -13.20 -37.42
C PRO A 131 83.42 -12.86 -38.17
N GLN A 132 82.66 -13.87 -38.59
CA GLN A 132 81.40 -13.70 -39.32
C GLN A 132 80.21 -14.33 -38.57
N PHE A 133 79.14 -13.57 -38.39
CA PHE A 133 77.87 -14.10 -37.88
C PHE A 133 77.06 -14.78 -38.99
N SER A 134 76.38 -15.87 -38.66
CA SER A 134 75.47 -16.61 -39.56
C SER A 134 74.27 -15.77 -40.02
N ARG A 135 73.92 -14.70 -39.29
CA ARG A 135 72.83 -13.78 -39.55
C ARG A 135 73.28 -12.34 -39.30
N SER A 136 72.88 -11.40 -40.15
CA SER A 136 73.09 -9.96 -39.98
C SER A 136 72.13 -9.32 -38.96
N LEU A 137 70.99 -9.97 -38.71
CA LEU A 137 70.05 -9.63 -37.65
C LEU A 137 69.65 -10.92 -36.91
N ILE A 138 69.79 -10.90 -35.59
CA ILE A 138 69.43 -12.00 -34.69
C ILE A 138 68.19 -11.53 -33.90
N PRO A 139 66.99 -12.08 -34.19
CA PRO A 139 65.81 -11.81 -33.38
C PRO A 139 65.91 -12.55 -32.04
N ILE A 140 65.58 -11.88 -30.96
CA ILE A 140 65.53 -12.42 -29.59
C ILE A 140 64.20 -11.99 -28.97
N GLU A 141 63.52 -12.90 -28.32
CA GLU A 141 62.26 -12.66 -27.62
C GLU A 141 62.46 -12.92 -26.12
N ILE A 142 62.01 -12.00 -25.27
CA ILE A 142 62.25 -12.02 -23.81
C ILE A 142 61.00 -11.50 -23.10
N SER A 143 60.41 -12.26 -22.18
CA SER A 143 59.37 -11.71 -21.29
C SER A 143 59.90 -10.58 -20.43
N GLU A 144 59.09 -9.56 -20.16
CA GLU A 144 59.48 -8.54 -19.16
C GLU A 144 59.63 -9.12 -17.75
N SER A 145 58.78 -10.10 -17.43
CA SER A 145 58.85 -10.94 -16.23
C SER A 145 60.10 -11.84 -16.15
N ALA A 146 61.07 -11.70 -17.06
CA ALA A 146 62.37 -12.36 -16.99
C ALA A 146 63.25 -11.75 -15.88
N ALA A 147 63.41 -12.49 -14.79
CA ALA A 147 64.19 -12.07 -13.62
C ALA A 147 65.62 -11.60 -13.96
N VAL A 148 66.10 -10.58 -13.24
CA VAL A 148 67.47 -10.07 -13.37
C VAL A 148 68.49 -11.19 -13.16
N GLY A 149 69.46 -11.30 -14.08
CA GLY A 149 70.40 -12.41 -14.17
C GLY A 149 69.97 -13.54 -15.10
N THR A 150 68.80 -13.45 -15.76
CA THR A 150 68.39 -14.36 -16.84
C THR A 150 69.42 -14.35 -17.99
N ARG A 151 69.75 -15.54 -18.49
CA ARG A 151 70.82 -15.80 -19.47
C ARG A 151 70.24 -16.38 -20.76
N ILE A 152 70.56 -15.77 -21.90
CA ILE A 152 70.14 -16.21 -23.22
C ILE A 152 71.39 -16.51 -24.07
N PRO A 153 71.60 -17.74 -24.56
CA PRO A 153 72.74 -18.06 -25.41
C PRO A 153 72.60 -17.37 -26.78
N LEU A 154 73.68 -16.74 -27.24
CA LEU A 154 73.75 -16.10 -28.56
C LEU A 154 74.47 -17.00 -29.57
N ASP A 155 74.06 -16.93 -30.83
CA ASP A 155 74.74 -17.59 -31.96
C ASP A 155 76.21 -17.11 -32.02
N SER A 156 77.15 -18.06 -31.94
CA SER A 156 78.58 -17.76 -32.01
C SER A 156 78.99 -17.30 -33.41
N ALA A 157 79.83 -16.27 -33.51
CA ALA A 157 80.51 -15.94 -34.75
C ALA A 157 81.43 -17.10 -35.18
N PHE A 158 81.49 -17.37 -36.48
CA PHE A 158 82.44 -18.30 -37.07
C PHE A 158 83.62 -17.52 -37.62
N ASP A 159 84.82 -18.00 -37.33
CA ASP A 159 86.06 -17.45 -37.85
C ASP A 159 86.84 -18.61 -38.47
N PRO A 160 87.36 -18.55 -39.71
CA PRO A 160 88.17 -19.62 -40.30
C PRO A 160 89.52 -19.81 -39.59
N ASP A 161 90.18 -18.69 -39.26
CA ASP A 161 91.57 -18.56 -38.84
C ASP A 161 91.85 -19.28 -37.50
N VAL A 162 93.14 -19.50 -37.15
CA VAL A 162 93.54 -20.27 -35.96
C VAL A 162 94.50 -19.51 -35.02
N GLY A 163 94.53 -19.93 -33.74
CA GLY A 163 95.38 -19.32 -32.74
C GLY A 163 94.92 -17.91 -32.35
N GLU A 164 95.83 -16.93 -32.34
CA GLU A 164 95.54 -15.54 -31.92
C GLU A 164 94.74 -14.74 -32.97
N ASN A 165 94.79 -15.16 -34.24
CA ASN A 165 93.97 -14.61 -35.32
C ASN A 165 92.52 -15.12 -35.25
N SER A 166 92.25 -16.23 -34.56
CA SER A 166 90.87 -16.70 -34.37
C SER A 166 90.11 -15.86 -33.34
N LEU A 167 88.79 -15.69 -33.55
CA LEU A 167 87.78 -15.12 -32.64
C LEU A 167 88.25 -14.99 -31.18
N HIS A 168 88.62 -13.77 -30.81
CA HIS A 168 89.13 -13.51 -29.48
C HIS A 168 88.00 -13.22 -28.48
N THR A 169 87.10 -12.28 -28.80
CA THR A 169 86.05 -11.83 -27.88
C THR A 169 84.83 -11.29 -28.62
N TYR A 170 83.74 -11.14 -27.89
CA TYR A 170 82.56 -10.36 -28.29
C TYR A 170 82.52 -9.04 -27.52
N SER A 171 81.85 -8.03 -28.07
CA SER A 171 81.43 -6.84 -27.32
C SER A 171 80.04 -6.37 -27.78
N LEU A 172 79.21 -5.89 -26.83
CA LEU A 172 77.86 -5.40 -27.08
C LEU A 172 77.82 -3.87 -27.01
N SER A 173 77.01 -3.23 -27.85
CA SER A 173 76.74 -1.78 -27.77
C SER A 173 76.29 -1.35 -26.37
N ALA A 174 76.91 -0.29 -25.85
CA ALA A 174 76.65 0.24 -24.52
C ALA A 174 75.16 0.54 -24.29
N ASN A 175 74.59 -0.06 -23.24
CA ASN A 175 73.19 0.07 -22.86
C ASN A 175 73.02 -0.29 -21.37
N ASP A 176 71.85 0.01 -20.81
CA ASP A 176 71.57 -0.04 -19.37
C ASP A 176 70.88 -1.34 -18.88
N PHE A 177 70.40 -2.19 -19.80
CA PHE A 177 69.49 -3.31 -19.51
C PHE A 177 70.08 -4.70 -19.81
N PHE A 178 71.04 -4.78 -20.74
CA PHE A 178 71.63 -6.02 -21.21
C PHE A 178 73.16 -5.95 -21.23
N THR A 179 73.82 -7.00 -20.74
CA THR A 179 75.28 -7.22 -20.87
C THR A 179 75.56 -8.56 -21.54
N ILE A 180 76.82 -8.87 -21.85
CA ILE A 180 77.21 -10.21 -22.33
C ILE A 180 78.32 -10.80 -21.46
N GLU A 181 78.21 -12.10 -21.17
CA GLU A 181 79.28 -12.92 -20.59
C GLU A 181 79.85 -13.82 -21.69
N VAL A 182 81.14 -13.65 -22.02
CA VAL A 182 81.82 -14.50 -23.02
C VAL A 182 82.31 -15.78 -22.34
N ARG A 183 81.97 -16.93 -22.92
CA ARG A 183 82.27 -18.26 -22.37
C ARG A 183 82.98 -19.14 -23.38
N THR A 184 84.00 -19.83 -22.90
CA THR A 184 84.76 -20.82 -23.67
C THR A 184 84.25 -22.22 -23.36
N ARG A 185 83.82 -22.96 -24.38
CA ARG A 185 83.42 -24.36 -24.29
C ARG A 185 84.67 -25.27 -24.19
N THR A 186 84.48 -26.51 -23.78
CA THR A 186 85.56 -27.51 -23.56
C THR A 186 86.42 -27.84 -24.79
N ASP A 187 85.95 -27.50 -25.99
CA ASP A 187 86.64 -27.61 -27.28
C ASP A 187 87.33 -26.29 -27.72
N GLY A 188 87.37 -25.27 -26.85
CA GLY A 188 87.98 -23.97 -27.12
C GLY A 188 87.06 -22.97 -27.84
N ALA A 189 85.89 -23.39 -28.31
CA ALA A 189 84.94 -22.51 -29.00
C ALA A 189 84.36 -21.45 -28.04
N LYS A 190 84.34 -20.18 -28.47
CA LYS A 190 83.81 -19.06 -27.67
C LYS A 190 82.41 -18.65 -28.13
N TYR A 191 81.48 -18.62 -27.18
CA TYR A 191 80.11 -18.12 -27.36
C TYR A 191 79.84 -16.98 -26.36
N ALA A 192 78.73 -16.27 -26.54
CA ALA A 192 78.28 -15.24 -25.62
C ALA A 192 76.91 -15.62 -25.02
N GLU A 193 76.72 -15.35 -23.74
CA GLU A 193 75.40 -15.32 -23.11
C GLU A 193 74.98 -13.86 -22.92
N LEU A 194 73.83 -13.47 -23.46
CA LEU A 194 73.18 -12.20 -23.14
C LEU A 194 72.58 -12.30 -21.73
N ILE A 195 72.84 -11.31 -20.89
CA ILE A 195 72.39 -11.28 -19.48
C ILE A 195 71.56 -10.02 -19.23
N VAL A 196 70.34 -10.23 -18.76
CA VAL A 196 69.43 -9.18 -18.28
C VAL A 196 69.99 -8.62 -16.95
N VAL A 197 70.31 -7.32 -16.90
CA VAL A 197 70.92 -6.66 -15.71
C VAL A 197 70.02 -5.64 -15.01
N ARG A 198 68.85 -5.36 -15.57
CA ARG A 198 67.75 -4.62 -14.93
C ARG A 198 66.42 -5.27 -15.29
N GLU A 199 65.40 -5.00 -14.48
CA GLU A 199 64.02 -5.37 -14.80
C GLU A 199 63.62 -4.74 -16.14
N LEU A 200 62.77 -5.47 -16.86
CA LEU A 200 62.26 -5.11 -18.18
C LEU A 200 60.78 -4.71 -18.03
N ASP A 201 60.29 -3.92 -18.97
CA ASP A 201 59.02 -3.19 -18.91
C ASP A 201 58.64 -2.85 -20.37
N ARG A 202 57.60 -3.50 -20.91
CA ARG A 202 57.18 -3.37 -22.32
C ARG A 202 56.39 -2.07 -22.55
N GLU A 203 55.61 -1.65 -21.56
CA GLU A 203 54.76 -0.45 -21.57
C GLU A 203 55.62 0.81 -21.69
N LEU A 204 56.74 0.83 -20.99
CA LEU A 204 57.80 1.83 -21.13
C LEU A 204 58.62 1.61 -22.42
N LYS A 205 59.00 0.36 -22.74
CA LYS A 205 59.81 0.07 -23.95
C LYS A 205 59.79 -1.39 -24.44
N SER A 206 58.85 -1.68 -25.34
CA SER A 206 58.64 -2.98 -25.98
C SER A 206 59.77 -3.55 -26.88
N SER A 207 60.81 -2.79 -27.25
CA SER A 207 61.90 -3.32 -28.07
C SER A 207 63.23 -2.58 -27.98
N TYR A 208 64.33 -3.32 -28.21
CA TYR A 208 65.71 -2.83 -28.19
C TYR A 208 66.47 -3.35 -29.42
N GLU A 209 67.20 -2.46 -30.10
CA GLU A 209 68.13 -2.83 -31.17
C GLU A 209 69.55 -2.53 -30.70
N LEU A 210 70.38 -3.57 -30.59
CA LEU A 210 71.73 -3.52 -30.04
C LEU A 210 72.73 -4.14 -31.02
N GLN A 211 73.92 -3.56 -31.15
CA GLN A 211 74.96 -4.10 -32.02
C GLN A 211 75.84 -5.09 -31.23
N LEU A 212 75.81 -6.35 -31.63
CA LEU A 212 76.79 -7.35 -31.20
C LEU A 212 77.97 -7.32 -32.17
N THR A 213 79.18 -7.24 -31.62
CA THR A 213 80.44 -7.29 -32.36
C THR A 213 81.24 -8.52 -31.94
N ALA A 214 81.97 -9.11 -32.88
CA ALA A 214 82.93 -10.18 -32.63
C ALA A 214 84.28 -9.75 -33.21
N SER A 215 85.37 -9.90 -32.47
CA SER A 215 86.71 -9.46 -32.89
C SER A 215 87.77 -10.51 -32.59
N ASP A 216 88.71 -10.66 -33.52
CA ASP A 216 89.95 -11.42 -33.34
C ASP A 216 90.97 -10.69 -32.44
N MET A 217 92.19 -11.23 -32.34
CA MET A 217 93.38 -10.55 -31.81
C MET A 217 94.53 -10.46 -32.84
N GLY A 218 94.21 -10.62 -34.13
CA GLY A 218 95.19 -10.59 -35.21
C GLY A 218 95.73 -9.18 -35.49
N VAL A 219 96.71 -9.11 -36.40
CA VAL A 219 97.35 -7.85 -36.81
C VAL A 219 97.38 -7.75 -38.34
N PRO A 220 96.55 -6.88 -38.97
CA PRO A 220 95.58 -5.97 -38.36
C PRO A 220 94.39 -6.71 -37.72
N GLN A 221 93.83 -6.13 -36.65
CA GLN A 221 92.65 -6.67 -35.99
C GLN A 221 91.41 -6.48 -36.88
N ARG A 222 90.54 -7.49 -36.97
CA ARG A 222 89.31 -7.46 -37.77
C ARG A 222 88.11 -7.84 -36.90
N SER A 223 86.91 -7.57 -37.42
CA SER A 223 85.68 -7.76 -36.66
C SER A 223 84.45 -7.93 -37.54
N GLY A 224 83.52 -8.75 -37.05
CA GLY A 224 82.16 -8.86 -37.54
C GLY A 224 81.18 -8.09 -36.68
N SER A 225 80.01 -7.77 -37.24
CA SER A 225 78.88 -7.18 -36.52
C SER A 225 77.57 -7.86 -36.92
N SER A 226 76.66 -7.96 -35.96
CA SER A 226 75.27 -8.37 -36.17
C SER A 226 74.36 -7.55 -35.26
N ILE A 227 73.12 -7.32 -35.67
CA ILE A 227 72.13 -6.56 -34.88
C ILE A 227 71.28 -7.54 -34.08
N LEU A 228 71.35 -7.46 -32.76
CA LEU A 228 70.38 -8.10 -31.88
C LEU A 228 69.11 -7.25 -31.89
N LYS A 229 68.01 -7.80 -32.42
CA LYS A 229 66.68 -7.19 -32.32
C LYS A 229 65.92 -7.91 -31.22
N ILE A 230 65.87 -7.29 -30.05
CA ILE A 230 65.21 -7.80 -28.86
C ILE A 230 63.77 -7.26 -28.87
N SER A 231 62.78 -8.13 -28.98
CA SER A 231 61.38 -7.83 -28.67
C SER A 231 61.06 -8.27 -27.25
N ILE A 232 60.46 -7.39 -26.46
CA ILE A 232 59.92 -7.73 -25.15
C ILE A 232 58.54 -8.35 -25.37
N SER A 233 58.32 -9.55 -24.83
CA SER A 233 57.04 -10.27 -24.95
C SER A 233 56.18 -10.04 -23.70
N ASP A 234 54.96 -9.59 -23.96
CA ASP A 234 53.93 -9.21 -23.00
C ASP A 234 53.65 -10.26 -21.91
N SER A 235 53.49 -9.79 -20.67
CA SER A 235 53.17 -10.56 -19.48
C SER A 235 52.03 -9.86 -18.73
N ASN A 236 50.99 -10.59 -18.32
CA ASN A 236 49.81 -10.00 -17.65
C ASN A 236 50.13 -9.58 -16.20
N ASP A 237 50.86 -8.48 -16.01
CA ASP A 237 51.32 -7.98 -14.71
C ASP A 237 50.65 -6.66 -14.27
N ASN A 238 49.98 -5.97 -15.18
CA ASN A 238 49.00 -4.95 -14.84
C ASN A 238 47.63 -5.58 -14.55
N SER A 239 46.63 -4.75 -14.30
CA SER A 239 45.23 -5.17 -14.11
C SER A 239 44.29 -4.00 -14.42
N PRO A 240 43.03 -4.25 -14.84
CA PRO A 240 42.17 -3.19 -15.37
C PRO A 240 41.88 -2.07 -14.36
N ALA A 241 42.15 -0.82 -14.71
CA ALA A 241 41.92 0.34 -13.83
C ALA A 241 40.69 1.16 -14.27
N PHE A 242 39.66 1.25 -13.43
CA PHE A 242 38.53 2.16 -13.63
C PHE A 242 38.96 3.63 -13.40
N GLU A 243 38.43 4.57 -14.19
CA GLU A 243 38.67 6.01 -14.02
C GLU A 243 38.27 6.52 -12.62
N GLN A 244 37.20 5.97 -12.04
CA GLN A 244 36.72 6.31 -10.69
C GLN A 244 36.32 5.06 -9.92
N GLN A 245 36.64 5.02 -8.62
CA GLN A 245 36.32 3.89 -7.74
C GLN A 245 34.82 3.79 -7.41
N SER A 246 34.07 4.89 -7.54
CA SER A 246 32.62 4.89 -7.32
C SER A 246 31.90 6.00 -8.07
N TYR A 247 30.70 5.69 -8.57
CA TYR A 247 29.81 6.64 -9.25
C TYR A 247 28.50 6.81 -8.47
N ILE A 248 27.91 8.01 -8.50
CA ILE A 248 26.57 8.27 -7.95
C ILE A 248 25.68 8.82 -9.06
N ILE A 249 24.59 8.10 -9.36
CA ILE A 249 23.66 8.40 -10.45
C ILE A 249 22.29 8.73 -9.85
N GLN A 250 21.58 9.69 -10.44
CA GLN A 250 20.17 9.96 -10.16
C GLN A 250 19.32 9.39 -11.30
N LEU A 251 18.34 8.53 -10.97
CA LEU A 251 17.48 7.85 -11.93
C LEU A 251 16.02 8.13 -11.60
N LEU A 252 15.32 8.88 -12.47
CA LEU A 252 13.86 9.01 -12.39
C LEU A 252 13.22 7.64 -12.58
N GLU A 253 12.28 7.24 -11.73
CA GLU A 253 11.76 5.87 -11.75
C GLU A 253 10.97 5.51 -13.02
N ASN A 254 10.25 6.51 -13.55
CA ASN A 254 9.51 6.41 -14.81
C ASN A 254 10.41 6.37 -16.07
N SER A 255 11.74 6.27 -15.91
CA SER A 255 12.68 6.18 -17.03
C SER A 255 12.40 4.96 -17.90
N PRO A 256 12.44 5.10 -19.24
CA PRO A 256 12.13 4.00 -20.14
C PRO A 256 13.20 2.90 -20.09
N VAL A 257 12.76 1.65 -20.21
CA VAL A 257 13.66 0.50 -20.40
C VAL A 257 14.51 0.72 -21.66
N GLY A 258 15.81 0.44 -21.55
CA GLY A 258 16.83 0.76 -22.55
C GLY A 258 17.59 2.07 -22.29
N THR A 259 17.23 2.85 -21.25
CA THR A 259 18.01 4.04 -20.85
C THR A 259 19.45 3.66 -20.48
N LEU A 260 20.42 4.33 -21.09
CA LEU A 260 21.83 4.28 -20.72
C LEU A 260 22.05 5.12 -19.46
N LEU A 261 22.62 4.50 -18.42
CA LEU A 261 22.81 5.11 -17.09
C LEU A 261 24.24 5.59 -16.89
N LEU A 262 25.21 4.80 -17.38
CA LEU A 262 26.63 5.09 -17.29
C LEU A 262 27.38 4.38 -18.42
N ASP A 263 28.45 5.00 -18.89
CA ASP A 263 29.44 4.40 -19.77
C ASP A 263 30.68 4.09 -18.90
N LEU A 264 30.94 2.81 -18.63
CA LEU A 264 32.02 2.40 -17.73
C LEU A 264 33.30 2.13 -18.51
N ASN A 265 34.25 3.06 -18.38
CA ASN A 265 35.59 2.89 -18.92
C ASN A 265 36.56 2.40 -17.83
N ALA A 266 37.21 1.28 -18.09
CA ALA A 266 38.42 0.84 -17.43
C ALA A 266 39.54 0.74 -18.49
N THR A 267 40.78 0.96 -18.07
CA THR A 267 41.97 0.92 -18.94
C THR A 267 42.96 -0.11 -18.43
N ASP A 268 43.51 -0.89 -19.34
CA ASP A 268 44.57 -1.86 -19.10
C ASP A 268 45.65 -1.65 -20.18
N PRO A 269 46.95 -1.57 -19.82
CA PRO A 269 48.01 -1.23 -20.78
C PRO A 269 48.58 -2.45 -21.54
N ASP A 270 48.30 -3.68 -21.08
CA ASP A 270 48.93 -4.91 -21.58
C ASP A 270 48.49 -5.26 -23.03
N GLU A 271 49.14 -6.21 -23.70
CA GLU A 271 48.90 -6.50 -25.12
C GLU A 271 47.80 -7.53 -25.39
N GLY A 272 47.01 -7.28 -26.44
CA GLY A 272 46.21 -8.29 -27.12
C GLY A 272 45.05 -8.87 -26.31
N ALA A 273 45.32 -9.92 -25.54
CA ALA A 273 44.35 -10.57 -24.66
C ALA A 273 44.45 -10.06 -23.21
N ASN A 274 45.67 -9.71 -22.78
CA ASN A 274 45.95 -9.21 -21.44
C ASN A 274 45.33 -7.80 -21.30
N GLY A 275 45.56 -6.90 -22.25
CA GLY A 275 44.83 -5.62 -22.30
C GLY A 275 43.34 -5.70 -22.69
N LYS A 276 42.75 -6.87 -22.97
CA LYS A 276 41.33 -6.96 -23.38
C LYS A 276 40.42 -7.18 -22.18
N ILE A 277 39.85 -6.07 -21.71
CA ILE A 277 38.87 -6.02 -20.62
C ILE A 277 37.50 -6.59 -21.02
N VAL A 278 36.86 -7.26 -20.07
CA VAL A 278 35.46 -7.68 -20.05
C VAL A 278 34.77 -7.18 -18.78
N TYR A 279 33.59 -6.59 -18.93
CA TYR A 279 32.81 -6.03 -17.83
C TYR A 279 31.72 -6.99 -17.33
N SER A 280 31.53 -7.09 -16.02
CA SER A 280 30.50 -7.95 -15.40
C SER A 280 30.04 -7.45 -14.04
N PHE A 281 28.85 -7.86 -13.58
CA PHE A 281 28.45 -7.64 -12.18
C PHE A 281 29.25 -8.57 -11.26
N SER A 282 29.66 -8.07 -10.09
CA SER A 282 30.43 -8.88 -9.15
C SER A 282 29.56 -9.96 -8.47
N SER A 283 30.20 -11.04 -8.02
CA SER A 283 29.52 -12.28 -7.58
C SER A 283 28.58 -12.13 -6.38
N HIS A 284 28.71 -11.06 -5.60
CA HIS A 284 27.87 -10.73 -4.45
C HIS A 284 26.68 -9.80 -4.78
N VAL A 285 26.55 -9.34 -6.03
CA VAL A 285 25.41 -8.51 -6.46
C VAL A 285 24.11 -9.32 -6.43
N SER A 286 23.06 -8.77 -5.81
CA SER A 286 21.79 -9.49 -5.64
C SER A 286 21.10 -9.80 -6.99
N PRO A 287 20.38 -10.93 -7.12
CA PRO A 287 19.69 -11.28 -8.37
C PRO A 287 18.64 -10.24 -8.80
N LYS A 288 18.01 -9.54 -7.86
CA LYS A 288 17.08 -8.42 -8.15
C LYS A 288 17.76 -7.30 -8.96
N ILE A 289 19.04 -7.04 -8.72
CA ILE A 289 19.82 -6.04 -9.47
C ILE A 289 20.11 -6.55 -10.89
N ILE A 290 20.51 -7.82 -11.02
CA ILE A 290 20.83 -8.46 -12.32
C ILE A 290 19.58 -8.59 -13.21
N GLU A 291 18.38 -8.73 -12.62
CA GLU A 291 17.10 -8.62 -13.34
C GLU A 291 16.73 -7.19 -13.75
N THR A 292 17.25 -6.16 -13.07
CA THR A 292 16.82 -4.76 -13.24
C THR A 292 17.75 -3.97 -14.15
N PHE A 293 19.04 -4.24 -14.07
CA PHE A 293 20.10 -3.54 -14.80
C PHE A 293 20.92 -4.53 -15.62
N LYS A 294 21.38 -4.11 -16.80
CA LYS A 294 22.22 -4.92 -17.69
C LYS A 294 23.45 -4.14 -18.12
N ILE A 295 24.62 -4.76 -17.98
CA ILE A 295 25.89 -4.25 -18.50
C ILE A 295 26.23 -4.90 -19.85
N ASP A 296 26.76 -4.12 -20.79
CA ASP A 296 27.41 -4.63 -22.01
C ASP A 296 28.82 -5.11 -21.64
N SER A 297 29.10 -6.39 -21.85
CA SER A 297 30.36 -7.01 -21.45
C SER A 297 31.58 -6.56 -22.25
N GLU A 298 31.39 -6.02 -23.46
CA GLU A 298 32.49 -5.49 -24.29
C GLU A 298 32.61 -3.95 -24.24
N ARG A 299 31.50 -3.24 -23.93
CA ARG A 299 31.49 -1.76 -23.91
C ARG A 299 31.43 -1.12 -22.53
N GLY A 300 31.10 -1.86 -21.47
CA GLY A 300 30.88 -1.29 -20.13
C GLY A 300 29.57 -0.48 -19.99
N HIS A 301 28.80 -0.29 -21.06
CA HIS A 301 27.51 0.40 -21.02
C HIS A 301 26.56 -0.22 -19.97
N LEU A 302 26.22 0.52 -18.91
CA LEU A 302 25.22 0.13 -17.91
C LEU A 302 23.84 0.66 -18.33
N THR A 303 22.88 -0.24 -18.50
CA THR A 303 21.54 0.07 -19.03
C THR A 303 20.42 -0.41 -18.12
N LEU A 304 19.30 0.32 -18.12
CA LEU A 304 18.07 -0.06 -17.43
C LEU A 304 17.33 -1.15 -18.22
N PHE A 305 17.16 -2.35 -17.64
CA PHE A 305 16.52 -3.50 -18.31
C PHE A 305 15.08 -3.76 -17.83
N LYS A 306 14.73 -3.31 -16.62
CA LYS A 306 13.40 -3.38 -16.00
C LYS A 306 13.08 -2.01 -15.42
N GLN A 307 11.80 -1.64 -15.34
CA GLN A 307 11.41 -0.43 -14.61
C GLN A 307 11.79 -0.55 -13.13
N VAL A 308 12.14 0.58 -12.51
CA VAL A 308 12.32 0.71 -11.06
C VAL A 308 11.11 1.43 -10.46
N ASP A 309 11.04 1.41 -9.14
CA ASP A 309 9.89 1.80 -8.32
C ASP A 309 10.49 2.31 -7.00
N TYR A 310 10.26 3.59 -6.68
CA TYR A 310 10.86 4.31 -5.57
C TYR A 310 10.29 3.83 -4.23
N GLU A 311 8.99 3.54 -4.17
CA GLU A 311 8.27 3.03 -3.00
C GLU A 311 8.83 1.69 -2.55
N ILE A 312 9.20 0.83 -3.50
CA ILE A 312 9.80 -0.49 -3.26
C ILE A 312 11.32 -0.38 -3.06
N THR A 313 12.07 0.45 -3.79
CA THR A 313 13.55 0.52 -3.67
C THR A 313 14.15 1.89 -4.05
N LYS A 314 14.21 2.79 -3.06
CA LYS A 314 14.76 4.16 -3.18
C LYS A 314 16.24 4.27 -3.62
N SER A 315 17.03 3.20 -3.50
CA SER A 315 18.42 3.18 -3.99
C SER A 315 18.96 1.77 -4.24
N TYR A 316 19.79 1.64 -5.27
CA TYR A 316 20.54 0.42 -5.60
C TYR A 316 22.04 0.66 -5.43
N GLU A 317 22.72 -0.32 -4.84
CA GLU A 317 24.18 -0.39 -4.73
C GLU A 317 24.66 -1.56 -5.61
N ILE A 318 25.50 -1.27 -6.60
CA ILE A 318 25.91 -2.21 -7.64
C ILE A 318 27.42 -2.20 -7.75
N ASP A 319 28.07 -3.27 -7.31
CA ASP A 319 29.51 -3.45 -7.50
C ASP A 319 29.75 -4.15 -8.84
N VAL A 320 30.33 -3.41 -9.78
CA VAL A 320 30.76 -3.89 -11.09
C VAL A 320 32.23 -4.31 -11.00
N GLN A 321 32.62 -5.32 -11.77
CA GLN A 321 34.01 -5.71 -11.95
C GLN A 321 34.43 -5.63 -13.42
N ALA A 322 35.67 -5.18 -13.64
CA ALA A 322 36.38 -5.24 -14.90
C ALA A 322 37.48 -6.30 -14.77
N GLN A 323 37.58 -7.18 -15.75
CA GLN A 323 38.52 -8.28 -15.74
C GLN A 323 39.11 -8.46 -17.14
N ASP A 324 40.43 -8.61 -17.24
CA ASP A 324 41.14 -8.95 -18.47
C ASP A 324 40.85 -10.40 -18.94
N LEU A 325 41.42 -10.78 -20.09
CA LEU A 325 41.37 -12.14 -20.63
C LEU A 325 42.72 -12.87 -20.53
N GLY A 326 43.65 -12.36 -19.72
CA GLY A 326 44.98 -12.91 -19.56
C GLY A 326 45.11 -13.98 -18.46
N PRO A 327 46.27 -14.64 -18.38
CA PRO A 327 46.55 -15.66 -17.36
C PRO A 327 46.84 -15.00 -16.00
N ASN A 328 46.18 -15.49 -14.95
CA ASN A 328 46.25 -14.99 -13.57
C ASN A 328 45.61 -13.60 -13.32
N SER A 329 44.83 -13.12 -14.28
CA SER A 329 43.89 -11.99 -14.18
C SER A 329 43.37 -11.68 -12.77
N ILE A 330 43.50 -10.41 -12.35
CA ILE A 330 42.96 -9.89 -11.09
C ILE A 330 41.81 -8.93 -11.42
N PRO A 331 40.55 -9.25 -11.08
CA PRO A 331 39.42 -8.36 -11.35
C PRO A 331 39.51 -7.09 -10.48
N ALA A 332 39.38 -5.94 -11.09
CA ALA A 332 39.19 -4.68 -10.40
C ALA A 332 37.70 -4.41 -10.16
N HIS A 333 37.39 -3.57 -9.17
CA HIS A 333 36.01 -3.30 -8.73
C HIS A 333 35.68 -1.80 -8.75
N CYS A 334 34.44 -1.47 -9.12
CA CYS A 334 33.88 -0.13 -9.07
C CYS A 334 32.46 -0.16 -8.49
N LYS A 335 32.15 0.77 -7.58
CA LYS A 335 30.89 0.81 -6.83
C LYS A 335 29.93 1.87 -7.37
N ILE A 336 28.79 1.46 -7.90
CA ILE A 336 27.80 2.35 -8.50
C ILE A 336 26.58 2.48 -7.58
N ILE A 337 26.28 3.69 -7.14
CA ILE A 337 25.14 4.01 -6.29
C ILE A 337 24.09 4.72 -7.13
N ILE A 338 23.05 3.99 -7.53
CA ILE A 338 21.89 4.55 -8.22
C ILE A 338 20.88 5.00 -7.17
N LYS A 339 20.67 6.31 -7.06
CA LYS A 339 19.59 6.90 -6.25
C LYS A 339 18.37 7.05 -7.14
N VAL A 340 17.29 6.35 -6.80
CA VAL A 340 16.02 6.52 -7.50
C VAL A 340 15.44 7.87 -7.08
N VAL A 341 14.90 8.60 -8.05
CA VAL A 341 14.26 9.90 -7.87
C VAL A 341 12.77 9.74 -8.10
N ASP A 342 12.06 9.94 -7.00
CA ASP A 342 10.62 10.08 -6.82
C ASP A 342 9.95 10.94 -7.91
N VAL A 343 8.90 10.41 -8.52
CA VAL A 343 8.03 11.09 -9.49
C VAL A 343 6.57 10.95 -9.04
N ASN A 344 5.78 12.03 -9.11
CA ASN A 344 4.37 12.03 -8.70
C ASN A 344 3.53 11.08 -9.58
N ASP A 345 3.29 9.88 -9.07
CA ASP A 345 2.85 8.67 -9.79
C ASP A 345 1.70 7.98 -9.02
N ASN A 346 1.79 7.93 -7.69
CA ASN A 346 0.65 7.62 -6.85
C ASN A 346 -0.23 8.87 -6.67
N LYS A 347 -1.40 8.68 -6.04
CA LYS A 347 -2.36 9.74 -5.76
C LYS A 347 -2.90 9.58 -4.35
N PRO A 348 -3.39 10.66 -3.71
CA PRO A 348 -3.80 10.57 -2.31
C PRO A 348 -4.94 9.56 -2.11
N GLU A 349 -4.77 8.58 -1.23
CA GLU A 349 -5.81 7.62 -0.86
C GLU A 349 -6.61 8.12 0.35
N ILE A 350 -7.93 8.26 0.21
CA ILE A 350 -8.82 8.77 1.27
C ILE A 350 -9.54 7.62 1.97
N ASN A 351 -9.18 7.37 3.23
CA ASN A 351 -9.82 6.37 4.09
C ASN A 351 -10.63 7.05 5.20
N ILE A 352 -11.95 6.85 5.18
CA ILE A 352 -12.90 7.52 6.08
C ILE A 352 -13.40 6.50 7.10
N ASN A 353 -12.97 6.65 8.35
CA ASN A 353 -13.43 5.83 9.46
C ASN A 353 -14.67 6.50 10.05
N LEU A 354 -15.84 5.98 9.68
CA LEU A 354 -17.14 6.32 10.23
C LEU A 354 -17.34 5.58 11.57
N MET A 355 -17.97 6.23 12.56
CA MET A 355 -18.25 5.59 13.86
C MET A 355 -19.39 4.56 13.79
N SER A 356 -20.14 4.51 12.68
CA SER A 356 -21.34 3.69 12.50
C SER A 356 -20.99 2.32 11.88
N PRO A 357 -21.13 1.20 12.61
CA PRO A 357 -20.74 -0.11 12.09
C PRO A 357 -21.66 -0.58 10.95
N GLY A 358 -21.07 -0.98 9.83
CA GLY A 358 -21.75 -1.75 8.76
C GLY A 358 -22.16 -0.97 7.50
N LYS A 359 -21.86 0.32 7.37
CA LYS A 359 -22.00 1.08 6.11
C LYS A 359 -20.86 2.09 5.93
N GLU A 360 -20.00 1.85 4.95
CA GLU A 360 -18.79 2.67 4.69
C GLU A 360 -19.06 4.05 4.05
N GLU A 361 -20.33 4.40 3.81
CA GLU A 361 -20.74 5.62 3.12
C GLU A 361 -21.67 6.54 3.96
N ILE A 362 -22.11 6.13 5.16
CA ILE A 362 -23.10 6.86 5.96
C ILE A 362 -22.63 7.07 7.41
N SER A 363 -22.54 8.34 7.84
CA SER A 363 -22.46 8.70 9.26
C SER A 363 -23.82 9.12 9.82
N TYR A 364 -24.00 8.95 11.13
CA TYR A 364 -25.17 9.39 11.88
C TYR A 364 -24.74 10.37 12.98
N ILE A 365 -25.45 11.51 13.10
CA ILE A 365 -25.24 12.54 14.14
C ILE A 365 -26.61 13.07 14.57
N PHE A 366 -26.81 13.43 15.84
CA PHE A 366 -28.08 13.98 16.30
C PHE A 366 -28.17 15.49 16.04
N GLU A 367 -29.38 16.02 15.86
CA GLU A 367 -29.54 17.45 15.56
C GLU A 367 -29.19 18.39 16.74
N GLY A 368 -29.53 17.96 17.95
CA GLY A 368 -29.18 18.64 19.19
C GLY A 368 -27.72 18.48 19.62
N ASP A 369 -26.88 17.80 18.83
CA ASP A 369 -25.44 17.73 19.10
C ASP A 369 -24.81 19.14 18.94
N PRO A 370 -23.93 19.57 19.86
CA PRO A 370 -23.36 20.91 19.84
C PRO A 370 -22.44 21.15 18.64
N VAL A 371 -22.10 22.43 18.42
CA VAL A 371 -20.99 22.80 17.52
C VAL A 371 -19.69 22.16 18.04
N ASP A 372 -18.80 21.78 17.12
CA ASP A 372 -17.57 21.02 17.34
C ASP A 372 -17.77 19.52 17.66
N SER A 373 -18.97 18.98 17.46
CA SER A 373 -19.26 17.54 17.56
C SER A 373 -18.63 16.75 16.41
N PHE A 374 -18.10 15.56 16.73
CA PHE A 374 -17.34 14.72 15.81
C PHE A 374 -18.24 13.87 14.91
N VAL A 375 -17.99 13.91 13.59
CA VAL A 375 -18.80 13.24 12.56
C VAL A 375 -18.08 12.07 11.90
N ALA A 376 -16.79 12.23 11.59
CA ALA A 376 -15.96 11.23 10.91
C ALA A 376 -14.46 11.53 11.07
N LEU A 377 -13.64 10.47 11.09
CA LEU A 377 -12.19 10.56 10.97
C LEU A 377 -11.78 10.27 9.53
N VAL A 378 -11.16 11.26 8.87
CA VAL A 378 -10.57 11.11 7.54
C VAL A 378 -9.07 10.90 7.70
N ARG A 379 -8.55 9.78 7.20
CA ARG A 379 -7.12 9.59 6.96
C ARG A 379 -6.87 9.80 5.48
N VAL A 380 -5.81 10.55 5.16
CA VAL A 380 -5.30 10.58 3.79
C VAL A 380 -3.85 10.15 3.81
N GLN A 381 -3.49 9.25 2.90
CA GLN A 381 -2.14 8.74 2.76
C GLN A 381 -1.74 8.85 1.29
N ASP A 382 -0.50 9.24 1.05
CA ASP A 382 0.16 9.05 -0.23
C ASP A 382 1.39 8.17 -0.01
N LYS A 383 1.90 7.58 -1.09
CA LYS A 383 3.11 6.73 -1.04
C LYS A 383 4.35 7.51 -1.45
N ASP A 384 4.17 8.44 -2.38
CA ASP A 384 5.20 9.33 -2.89
C ASP A 384 5.75 10.19 -1.72
N SER A 385 6.95 10.74 -1.87
CA SER A 385 7.67 11.43 -0.79
C SER A 385 7.92 12.92 -1.11
N GLY A 386 8.41 13.66 -0.12
CA GLY A 386 8.72 15.08 -0.30
C GLY A 386 7.47 15.93 -0.57
N LEU A 387 7.46 16.64 -1.71
CA LEU A 387 6.30 17.46 -2.14
C LEU A 387 5.22 16.62 -2.85
N ASN A 388 5.62 15.54 -3.50
CA ASN A 388 4.69 14.60 -4.16
C ASN A 388 3.81 13.95 -3.09
N GLY A 389 4.40 13.53 -1.97
CA GLY A 389 3.67 13.07 -0.78
C GLY A 389 2.99 14.14 0.10
N GLU A 390 3.03 15.44 -0.23
CA GLU A 390 2.49 16.48 0.66
C GLU A 390 1.01 16.82 0.35
N ILE A 391 0.10 16.36 1.19
CA ILE A 391 -1.34 16.35 0.92
C ILE A 391 -2.05 17.62 1.43
N VAL A 392 -2.83 18.27 0.56
CA VAL A 392 -3.77 19.34 0.88
C VAL A 392 -5.21 18.83 0.83
N CYS A 393 -5.76 18.43 1.99
CA CYS A 393 -7.14 17.99 2.11
C CYS A 393 -8.13 19.17 2.24
N LYS A 394 -9.25 19.09 1.51
CA LYS A 394 -10.31 20.12 1.42
C LYS A 394 -11.67 19.45 1.54
N LEU A 395 -12.53 19.95 2.44
CA LEU A 395 -13.93 19.51 2.55
C LEU A 395 -14.82 20.40 1.68
N HIS A 396 -15.46 19.80 0.66
CA HIS A 396 -16.46 20.44 -0.17
C HIS A 396 -17.86 19.95 0.23
N GLY A 397 -18.61 20.80 0.92
CA GLY A 397 -19.92 20.49 1.47
C GLY A 397 -20.53 21.72 2.12
N HIS A 398 -21.79 21.61 2.55
CA HIS A 398 -22.50 22.74 3.17
C HIS A 398 -21.82 23.16 4.49
N GLY A 399 -21.63 24.47 4.70
CA GLY A 399 -20.82 25.06 5.78
C GLY A 399 -21.29 24.83 7.23
N HIS A 400 -22.23 23.92 7.45
CA HIS A 400 -22.56 23.33 8.74
C HIS A 400 -21.48 22.36 9.23
N PHE A 401 -20.53 21.98 8.38
CA PHE A 401 -19.39 21.12 8.70
C PHE A 401 -18.06 21.81 8.40
N LYS A 402 -17.03 21.50 9.18
CA LYS A 402 -15.65 21.95 8.97
C LYS A 402 -14.67 20.77 9.02
N LEU A 403 -13.55 20.94 8.34
CA LEU A 403 -12.41 20.03 8.40
C LEU A 403 -11.35 20.60 9.34
N GLN A 404 -10.95 19.85 10.35
CA GLN A 404 -9.88 20.22 11.27
C GLN A 404 -8.75 19.20 11.18
N GLN A 405 -7.57 19.65 10.74
CA GLN A 405 -6.37 18.81 10.75
C GLN A 405 -5.96 18.49 12.19
N SER A 406 -5.51 17.24 12.41
CA SER A 406 -5.03 16.75 13.70
C SER A 406 -3.51 16.54 13.64
N TYR A 407 -3.05 15.30 13.43
CA TYR A 407 -1.63 14.94 13.33
C TYR A 407 -1.44 13.95 12.16
N GLU A 408 -0.27 13.95 11.51
CA GLU A 408 0.12 12.98 10.46
C GLU A 408 -1.00 12.67 9.43
N ASN A 409 -1.43 13.68 8.66
CA ASN A 409 -2.48 13.59 7.63
C ASN A 409 -3.84 12.98 8.08
N ASN A 410 -4.10 12.94 9.39
CA ASN A 410 -5.43 12.68 9.95
C ASN A 410 -6.20 14.01 10.05
N TYR A 411 -7.44 14.02 9.59
CA TYR A 411 -8.37 15.14 9.64
C TYR A 411 -9.68 14.72 10.30
N LEU A 412 -10.21 15.57 11.17
CA LEU A 412 -11.51 15.39 11.82
C LEU A 412 -12.55 16.20 11.06
N ILE A 413 -13.70 15.60 10.74
CA ILE A 413 -14.88 16.34 10.28
C ILE A 413 -15.75 16.62 11.50
N LEU A 414 -15.97 17.91 11.76
CA LEU A 414 -16.72 18.42 12.92
C LEU A 414 -17.91 19.26 12.47
N THR A 415 -18.94 19.38 13.31
CA THR A 415 -19.99 20.40 13.13
C THR A 415 -19.42 21.82 13.32
N ASN A 416 -19.92 22.76 12.53
CA ASN A 416 -19.54 24.18 12.50
C ASN A 416 -20.74 25.10 12.77
N ALA A 417 -21.96 24.55 12.69
CA ALA A 417 -23.22 25.19 13.08
C ALA A 417 -24.13 24.12 13.71
N THR A 418 -25.20 24.54 14.37
CA THR A 418 -26.25 23.64 14.83
C THR A 418 -26.90 22.91 13.66
N LEU A 419 -27.38 21.69 13.93
CA LEU A 419 -28.11 20.85 12.99
C LEU A 419 -29.61 20.91 13.30
N ASP A 420 -30.43 20.45 12.36
CA ASP A 420 -31.89 20.64 12.34
C ASP A 420 -32.48 19.74 11.23
N ARG A 421 -33.15 18.66 11.60
CA ARG A 421 -33.58 17.58 10.68
C ARG A 421 -34.83 17.96 9.91
N GLU A 422 -35.72 18.76 10.50
CA GLU A 422 -36.98 19.23 9.91
C GLU A 422 -36.69 20.20 8.76
N LYS A 423 -35.66 21.04 8.91
CA LYS A 423 -35.12 21.83 7.79
C LYS A 423 -34.37 20.95 6.79
N ARG A 424 -33.58 19.98 7.26
CA ARG A 424 -32.79 19.11 6.38
C ARG A 424 -32.28 17.83 7.04
N SER A 425 -32.83 16.68 6.67
CA SER A 425 -32.46 15.36 7.23
C SER A 425 -31.14 14.76 6.77
N GLU A 426 -30.53 15.22 5.66
CA GLU A 426 -29.27 14.67 5.16
C GLU A 426 -28.35 15.68 4.47
N TYR A 427 -27.03 15.45 4.61
CA TYR A 427 -25.97 16.20 3.95
C TYR A 427 -25.03 15.26 3.19
N SER A 428 -24.94 15.41 1.87
CA SER A 428 -23.83 14.83 1.11
C SER A 428 -22.59 15.70 1.29
N LEU A 429 -21.48 15.08 1.70
CA LEU A 429 -20.19 15.72 1.90
C LEU A 429 -19.15 15.09 0.97
N THR A 430 -18.26 15.93 0.43
CA THR A 430 -17.22 15.51 -0.51
C THR A 430 -15.86 15.89 0.05
N VAL A 431 -15.02 14.89 0.31
CA VAL A 431 -13.61 15.09 0.66
C VAL A 431 -12.80 15.11 -0.63
N ILE A 432 -11.99 16.14 -0.81
CA ILE A 432 -11.02 16.25 -1.91
C ILE A 432 -9.63 16.27 -1.29
N ALA A 433 -8.78 15.32 -1.67
CA ALA A 433 -7.36 15.36 -1.38
C ALA A 433 -6.60 15.64 -2.68
N GLU A 434 -5.65 16.55 -2.61
CA GLU A 434 -4.81 17.01 -3.71
C GLU A 434 -3.38 17.06 -3.19
N ASP A 435 -2.42 16.49 -3.92
CA ASP A 435 -1.00 16.56 -3.57
C ASP A 435 -0.38 17.94 -3.91
N LYS A 436 0.95 18.07 -3.76
CA LYS A 436 1.73 19.22 -4.26
C LYS A 436 2.76 18.82 -5.32
N GLY A 437 2.56 17.69 -5.98
CA GLY A 437 3.32 17.27 -7.14
C GLY A 437 3.10 18.17 -8.35
N THR A 438 3.88 17.94 -9.41
CA THR A 438 3.74 18.66 -10.68
C THR A 438 3.84 17.69 -11.88
N PRO A 439 2.72 17.35 -12.54
CA PRO A 439 1.34 17.77 -12.27
C PRO A 439 0.82 17.24 -10.94
N SER A 440 -0.09 17.97 -10.28
CA SER A 440 -0.73 17.48 -9.07
C SER A 440 -1.84 16.47 -9.39
N LEU A 441 -1.92 15.42 -8.59
CA LEU A 441 -2.96 14.41 -8.64
C LEU A 441 -3.94 14.63 -7.48
N SER A 442 -5.16 14.13 -7.66
CA SER A 442 -6.22 14.31 -6.67
C SER A 442 -7.22 13.16 -6.65
N THR A 443 -7.75 12.91 -5.47
CA THR A 443 -8.79 11.92 -5.20
C THR A 443 -10.00 12.61 -4.57
N VAL A 444 -11.18 12.19 -4.98
CA VAL A 444 -12.46 12.70 -4.49
C VAL A 444 -13.24 11.53 -3.89
N LYS A 445 -13.71 11.68 -2.64
CA LYS A 445 -14.53 10.67 -1.95
C LYS A 445 -15.77 11.32 -1.37
N HIS A 446 -16.93 10.75 -1.69
CA HIS A 446 -18.24 11.21 -1.22
C HIS A 446 -18.71 10.34 -0.06
N PHE A 447 -19.41 10.94 0.89
CA PHE A 447 -20.17 10.22 1.92
C PHE A 447 -21.40 11.04 2.33
N ILE A 448 -22.34 10.42 3.04
CA ILE A 448 -23.58 11.03 3.51
C ILE A 448 -23.56 11.13 5.04
N VAL A 449 -23.97 12.27 5.56
CA VAL A 449 -24.32 12.43 6.98
C VAL A 449 -25.84 12.47 7.07
N GLN A 450 -26.42 11.45 7.69
CA GLN A 450 -27.84 11.44 8.05
C GLN A 450 -28.01 12.02 9.46
N ILE A 451 -29.03 12.84 9.64
CA ILE A 451 -29.33 13.43 10.95
C ILE A 451 -30.34 12.55 11.67
N SER A 452 -29.93 12.09 12.85
CA SER A 452 -30.76 11.35 13.79
C SER A 452 -31.67 12.30 14.54
N ASP A 453 -32.94 11.91 14.61
CA ASP A 453 -34.04 12.65 15.20
C ASP A 453 -33.93 12.77 16.73
N ILE A 454 -34.27 13.93 17.28
CA ILE A 454 -34.53 14.17 18.71
C ILE A 454 -35.95 14.72 18.86
N ASN A 455 -36.68 14.24 19.87
CA ASN A 455 -38.02 14.72 20.24
C ASN A 455 -37.96 16.15 20.80
N ASP A 456 -38.04 17.13 19.92
CA ASP A 456 -37.73 18.55 20.11
C ASP A 456 -38.96 19.44 19.83
N ASN A 457 -39.84 19.01 18.91
CA ASN A 457 -41.08 19.71 18.57
C ASN A 457 -42.29 19.09 19.29
N PRO A 458 -43.21 19.90 19.85
CA PRO A 458 -44.46 19.38 20.42
C PRO A 458 -45.54 19.19 19.33
N PRO A 459 -46.46 18.21 19.49
CA PRO A 459 -47.56 18.01 18.55
C PRO A 459 -48.42 19.28 18.41
N HIS A 460 -48.64 19.80 17.21
CA HIS A 460 -49.37 21.06 17.01
C HIS A 460 -50.79 20.84 16.47
N PHE A 461 -51.83 21.16 17.25
CA PHE A 461 -53.22 21.13 16.79
C PHE A 461 -53.50 22.12 15.65
N GLN A 462 -54.31 21.74 14.66
CA GLN A 462 -54.73 22.66 13.58
C GLN A 462 -55.52 23.89 14.07
N ARG A 463 -56.11 23.83 15.27
CA ARG A 463 -56.87 24.90 15.91
C ARG A 463 -56.67 24.86 17.43
N SER A 464 -56.57 26.02 18.06
CA SER A 464 -56.52 26.18 19.53
C SER A 464 -57.87 26.02 20.22
N ARG A 465 -58.97 26.18 19.45
CA ARG A 465 -60.34 25.90 19.88
C ARG A 465 -61.13 25.28 18.73
N TYR A 466 -61.95 24.29 19.05
CA TYR A 466 -62.96 23.70 18.19
C TYR A 466 -64.34 24.03 18.78
N GLU A 467 -65.15 24.75 18.02
CA GLU A 467 -66.55 25.03 18.35
C GLU A 467 -67.42 24.11 17.48
N LEU A 468 -68.29 23.35 18.13
CA LEU A 468 -69.07 22.26 17.57
C LEU A 468 -70.52 22.38 18.03
N ALA A 469 -71.44 21.85 17.22
CA ALA A 469 -72.83 21.73 17.60
C ALA A 469 -73.37 20.34 17.22
N ILE A 470 -74.18 19.75 18.09
CA ILE A 470 -74.86 18.46 17.90
C ILE A 470 -76.31 18.61 18.36
N SER A 471 -77.28 17.99 17.70
CA SER A 471 -78.62 17.83 18.30
C SER A 471 -78.52 17.10 19.63
N GLU A 472 -79.42 17.42 20.55
CA GLU A 472 -79.76 16.51 21.64
C GLU A 472 -80.39 15.20 21.14
N ASN A 473 -80.82 14.33 22.07
CA ASN A 473 -81.45 13.04 21.75
C ASN A 473 -80.61 12.13 20.83
N ASN A 474 -79.30 12.40 20.71
CA ASN A 474 -78.37 11.66 19.88
C ASN A 474 -78.24 10.20 20.32
N SER A 475 -77.89 9.32 19.38
CA SER A 475 -77.55 7.93 19.73
C SER A 475 -76.25 7.86 20.55
N PRO A 476 -76.19 7.05 21.61
CA PRO A 476 -74.92 6.65 22.23
C PRO A 476 -74.02 5.97 21.19
N GLY A 477 -72.75 6.38 21.13
CA GLY A 477 -71.79 6.01 20.09
C GLY A 477 -71.76 6.93 18.87
N ALA A 478 -72.58 8.01 18.82
CA ALA A 478 -72.55 8.97 17.72
C ALA A 478 -71.19 9.67 17.58
N PHE A 479 -70.71 9.78 16.35
CA PHE A 479 -69.51 10.56 16.01
C PHE A 479 -69.81 12.06 16.03
N ILE A 480 -68.97 12.84 16.70
CA ILE A 480 -69.13 14.30 16.85
C ILE A 480 -68.20 15.05 15.89
N THR A 481 -66.90 14.78 15.94
CA THR A 481 -65.89 15.40 15.07
C THR A 481 -64.56 14.64 15.12
N THR A 482 -63.61 14.98 14.25
CA THR A 482 -62.17 14.69 14.47
C THR A 482 -61.43 15.96 14.88
N VAL A 483 -60.57 15.85 15.88
CA VAL A 483 -59.51 16.84 16.14
C VAL A 483 -58.19 16.32 15.61
N THR A 484 -57.36 17.19 15.04
CA THR A 484 -56.07 16.79 14.46
C THR A 484 -54.95 17.69 14.95
N ALA A 485 -53.86 17.04 15.35
CA ALA A 485 -52.55 17.63 15.57
C ALA A 485 -51.52 16.98 14.63
N THR A 486 -50.48 17.72 14.31
CA THR A 486 -49.37 17.28 13.47
C THR A 486 -48.07 17.54 14.20
N ASP A 487 -47.21 16.55 14.23
CA ASP A 487 -45.87 16.62 14.77
C ASP A 487 -44.87 16.50 13.59
N PRO A 488 -43.79 17.30 13.53
CA PRO A 488 -42.81 17.22 12.46
C PRO A 488 -41.71 16.17 12.71
N ASP A 489 -41.59 15.63 13.93
CA ASP A 489 -40.51 14.74 14.35
C ASP A 489 -40.67 13.31 13.73
N LEU A 490 -39.68 12.42 13.85
CA LEU A 490 -39.61 11.17 13.09
C LEU A 490 -39.98 9.92 13.91
N GLY A 491 -40.80 9.05 13.33
CA GLY A 491 -41.08 7.73 13.90
C GLY A 491 -41.96 7.81 15.14
N GLU A 492 -41.47 7.32 16.28
CA GLU A 492 -42.21 7.36 17.56
C GLU A 492 -42.31 8.79 18.14
N ASN A 493 -41.32 9.65 17.85
CA ASN A 493 -41.34 11.05 18.25
C ASN A 493 -42.46 11.79 17.49
N GLY A 494 -42.55 11.63 16.17
CA GLY A 494 -43.69 12.13 15.38
C GLY A 494 -45.04 11.45 15.65
N GLN A 495 -45.13 10.43 16.52
CA GLN A 495 -46.34 9.63 16.69
C GLN A 495 -47.32 10.25 17.69
N VAL A 496 -48.15 11.16 17.19
CA VAL A 496 -49.24 11.76 17.96
C VAL A 496 -50.24 10.73 18.49
N THR A 497 -50.54 10.77 19.79
CA THR A 497 -51.68 10.10 20.42
C THR A 497 -52.56 11.09 21.18
N TYR A 498 -53.88 10.90 21.10
CA TYR A 498 -54.87 11.82 21.66
C TYR A 498 -55.51 11.31 22.96
N THR A 499 -55.79 12.21 23.92
CA THR A 499 -56.55 11.92 25.14
C THR A 499 -57.37 13.12 25.60
N ILE A 500 -58.57 12.89 26.14
CA ILE A 500 -59.35 13.92 26.83
C ILE A 500 -58.78 14.10 28.25
N LEU A 501 -58.56 15.36 28.67
CA LEU A 501 -58.13 15.66 30.04
C LEU A 501 -59.32 15.60 31.01
N GLU A 502 -59.09 14.97 32.16
CA GLU A 502 -60.10 14.75 33.19
C GLU A 502 -60.69 16.07 33.69
N SER A 503 -62.00 16.22 33.52
CA SER A 503 -62.78 17.41 33.86
C SER A 503 -64.20 17.00 34.25
N PHE A 504 -64.89 17.84 35.03
CA PHE A 504 -66.17 17.50 35.66
C PHE A 504 -67.30 18.40 35.18
N ILE A 505 -68.43 17.79 34.79
CA ILE A 505 -69.66 18.44 34.35
C ILE A 505 -70.80 17.88 35.20
N LEU A 506 -71.56 18.76 35.86
CA LEU A 506 -72.60 18.41 36.85
C LEU A 506 -72.17 17.36 37.91
N GLY A 507 -70.88 17.32 38.25
CA GLY A 507 -70.30 16.35 39.19
C GLY A 507 -69.96 14.98 38.60
N SER A 508 -70.30 14.72 37.33
CA SER A 508 -69.85 13.55 36.56
C SER A 508 -68.55 13.84 35.79
N SER A 509 -67.73 12.81 35.55
CA SER A 509 -66.53 12.93 34.71
C SER A 509 -66.89 13.10 33.23
N ILE A 510 -66.14 13.93 32.52
CA ILE A 510 -66.21 14.12 31.06
C ILE A 510 -66.10 12.80 30.29
N THR A 511 -65.30 11.85 30.79
CA THR A 511 -65.10 10.51 30.20
C THR A 511 -66.35 9.64 30.22
N THR A 512 -67.41 10.08 30.89
CA THR A 512 -68.73 9.42 30.86
C THR A 512 -69.71 10.06 29.88
N TYR A 513 -69.40 11.23 29.30
CA TYR A 513 -70.18 11.92 28.28
C TYR A 513 -69.59 11.72 26.88
N VAL A 514 -68.26 11.77 26.76
CA VAL A 514 -67.53 11.67 25.49
C VAL A 514 -66.28 10.79 25.63
N THR A 515 -65.88 10.16 24.52
CA THR A 515 -64.59 9.46 24.37
C THR A 515 -63.86 9.96 23.12
N ILE A 516 -62.56 9.69 23.04
CA ILE A 516 -61.73 9.98 21.88
C ILE A 516 -60.95 8.74 21.44
N ASP A 517 -60.88 8.50 20.14
CA ASP A 517 -59.97 7.51 19.56
C ASP A 517 -58.53 8.05 19.61
N PRO A 518 -57.61 7.39 20.34
CA PRO A 518 -56.25 7.89 20.55
C PRO A 518 -55.39 7.85 19.28
N SER A 519 -55.82 7.17 18.22
CA SER A 519 -55.07 6.98 16.96
C SER A 519 -55.45 7.96 15.84
N ASN A 520 -56.68 8.46 15.82
CA ASN A 520 -57.19 9.32 14.75
C ASN A 520 -57.91 10.59 15.24
N GLY A 521 -58.04 10.78 16.56
CA GLY A 521 -58.64 11.99 17.15
C GLY A 521 -60.15 12.11 16.95
N GLY A 522 -60.83 11.02 16.54
CA GLY A 522 -62.29 10.96 16.45
C GLY A 522 -62.94 11.00 17.83
N ILE A 523 -63.82 11.99 18.04
CA ILE A 523 -64.57 12.20 19.28
C ILE A 523 -65.98 11.63 19.10
N TYR A 524 -66.41 10.84 20.08
CA TYR A 524 -67.70 10.15 20.08
C TYR A 524 -68.49 10.43 21.36
N ALA A 525 -69.80 10.60 21.24
CA ALA A 525 -70.72 10.69 22.39
C ALA A 525 -70.92 9.30 23.02
N LEU A 526 -70.86 9.21 24.35
CA LEU A 526 -71.14 7.97 25.11
C LEU A 526 -72.56 7.92 25.69
N ARG A 527 -73.26 9.06 25.69
CA ARG A 527 -74.65 9.20 26.13
C ARG A 527 -75.48 9.85 25.03
N ASN A 528 -76.80 9.80 25.18
CA ASN A 528 -77.67 10.85 24.65
C ASN A 528 -77.44 12.14 25.45
N PHE A 529 -77.45 13.28 24.76
CA PHE A 529 -77.51 14.61 25.36
C PHE A 529 -78.97 15.09 25.45
N ASP A 530 -79.19 16.05 26.33
CA ASP A 530 -80.46 16.59 26.82
C ASP A 530 -80.17 18.08 27.08
N HIS A 531 -80.84 19.00 26.35
CA HIS A 531 -80.52 20.43 26.38
C HIS A 531 -80.87 21.06 27.73
N GLU A 532 -81.94 20.58 28.36
CA GLU A 532 -82.50 21.04 29.64
C GLU A 532 -81.59 20.68 30.82
N GLU A 533 -80.87 19.55 30.75
CA GLU A 533 -79.80 19.19 31.68
C GLU A 533 -78.50 19.95 31.35
N VAL A 534 -78.03 19.92 30.09
CA VAL A 534 -76.75 20.53 29.69
C VAL A 534 -76.78 21.07 28.24
N SER A 535 -77.01 22.38 28.09
CA SER A 535 -76.93 23.06 26.78
C SER A 535 -75.50 23.28 26.23
N GLN A 536 -74.45 23.17 27.05
CA GLN A 536 -73.06 23.29 26.59
C GLN A 536 -72.05 22.46 27.41
N ILE A 537 -71.25 21.67 26.70
CA ILE A 537 -70.16 20.83 27.20
C ILE A 537 -68.81 21.43 26.75
N THR A 538 -67.91 21.71 27.68
CA THR A 538 -66.54 22.20 27.37
C THR A 538 -65.51 21.28 28.00
N PHE A 539 -64.53 20.84 27.20
CA PHE A 539 -63.44 19.98 27.64
C PHE A 539 -62.13 20.29 26.90
N VAL A 540 -61.03 19.72 27.39
CA VAL A 540 -59.70 19.88 26.80
C VAL A 540 -59.24 18.55 26.23
N VAL A 541 -58.74 18.56 25.00
CA VAL A 541 -58.05 17.41 24.40
C VAL A 541 -56.56 17.69 24.39
N GLU A 542 -55.81 16.76 24.95
CA GLU A 542 -54.35 16.68 24.89
C GLU A 542 -53.94 15.84 23.67
N ALA A 543 -52.92 16.31 22.96
CA ALA A 543 -52.14 15.53 22.02
C ALA A 543 -50.71 15.42 22.57
N ARG A 544 -50.18 14.19 22.65
CA ARG A 544 -48.80 13.91 23.04
C ARG A 544 -48.10 13.07 21.97
N ASP A 545 -46.79 13.19 21.89
CA ASP A 545 -45.94 12.29 21.11
C ASP A 545 -45.79 10.89 21.76
N GLY A 546 -45.01 10.02 21.12
CA GLY A 546 -44.48 8.78 21.69
C GLY A 546 -43.08 8.93 22.30
N GLY A 547 -42.58 10.16 22.46
CA GLY A 547 -41.18 10.49 22.69
C GLY A 547 -40.57 9.93 23.99
N SER A 548 -39.27 9.63 23.94
CA SER A 548 -38.51 9.09 25.07
C SER A 548 -37.13 9.74 25.16
N PRO A 549 -36.67 10.23 26.34
CA PRO A 549 -37.22 9.99 27.68
C PRO A 549 -38.30 11.00 28.13
N LYS A 550 -38.63 12.00 27.30
CA LYS A 550 -39.58 13.07 27.64
C LYS A 550 -40.61 13.20 26.52
N GLN A 551 -41.88 12.99 26.88
CA GLN A 551 -43.00 13.30 26.01
C GLN A 551 -43.30 14.80 26.03
N LEU A 552 -43.57 15.37 24.86
CA LEU A 552 -44.07 16.72 24.65
C LEU A 552 -45.58 16.64 24.41
N VAL A 553 -46.28 17.70 24.83
CA VAL A 553 -47.75 17.75 24.81
C VAL A 553 -48.23 19.11 24.34
N SER A 554 -49.37 19.13 23.67
CA SER A 554 -50.17 20.35 23.49
C SER A 554 -51.64 20.09 23.77
N ASN A 555 -52.38 21.17 24.00
CA ASN A 555 -53.79 21.12 24.41
C ASN A 555 -54.64 21.99 23.48
N THR A 556 -55.81 21.49 23.10
CA THR A 556 -56.86 22.27 22.41
C THR A 556 -58.17 22.22 23.20
N THR A 557 -58.97 23.29 23.09
CA THR A 557 -60.26 23.38 23.76
C THR A 557 -61.39 22.96 22.82
N VAL A 558 -62.24 22.02 23.25
CA VAL A 558 -63.43 21.60 22.50
C VAL A 558 -64.66 22.11 23.24
N VAL A 559 -65.48 22.89 22.54
CA VAL A 559 -66.75 23.44 23.03
C VAL A 559 -67.87 22.89 22.18
N LEU A 560 -68.61 21.96 22.76
CA LEU A 560 -69.77 21.31 22.19
C LEU A 560 -71.03 21.99 22.71
N THR A 561 -71.72 22.72 21.84
CA THR A 561 -73.07 23.22 22.13
C THR A 561 -74.08 22.15 21.74
N ILE A 562 -75.04 21.88 22.62
CA ILE A 562 -76.13 20.95 22.35
C ILE A 562 -77.29 21.79 21.80
N ILE A 563 -77.80 21.39 20.63
CA ILE A 563 -78.92 22.04 19.94
C ILE A 563 -80.22 21.42 20.46
N ASP A 564 -81.00 22.29 21.08
CA ASP A 564 -82.42 22.19 21.40
C ASP A 564 -83.25 21.70 20.20
N GLU A 565 -83.97 20.58 20.36
CA GLU A 565 -85.06 20.14 19.48
C GLU A 565 -86.41 20.32 20.20
N ASN A 566 -87.55 20.13 19.53
CA ASN A 566 -88.87 20.40 20.15
C ASN A 566 -89.44 19.12 20.78
N ASP A 567 -88.93 18.78 21.96
CA ASP A 567 -89.08 17.51 22.67
C ASP A 567 -90.14 17.59 23.80
N ASN A 568 -90.21 18.70 24.53
CA ASN A 568 -91.20 18.88 25.60
C ASN A 568 -92.53 19.45 25.08
N VAL A 569 -93.58 19.32 25.90
CA VAL A 569 -94.93 19.82 25.61
C VAL A 569 -95.26 21.03 26.50
N PRO A 570 -95.94 22.08 25.99
CA PRO A 570 -96.31 23.25 26.79
C PRO A 570 -97.09 22.90 28.07
N VAL A 571 -96.50 23.09 29.25
CA VAL A 571 -97.10 22.73 30.54
C VAL A 571 -97.83 23.92 31.17
N VAL A 572 -99.13 23.75 31.41
CA VAL A 572 -99.99 24.79 31.99
C VAL A 572 -99.87 24.82 33.52
N ILE A 573 -99.45 25.96 34.06
CA ILE A 573 -99.33 26.24 35.50
C ILE A 573 -100.60 26.92 36.05
N GLY A 574 -101.30 27.71 35.23
CA GLY A 574 -102.51 28.43 35.63
C GLY A 574 -103.48 28.69 34.48
N PRO A 575 -104.80 28.76 34.71
CA PRO A 575 -105.51 28.45 35.95
C PRO A 575 -105.33 26.98 36.40
N ALA A 576 -105.61 26.69 37.67
CA ALA A 576 -105.34 25.37 38.25
C ALA A 576 -106.25 24.28 37.63
N LEU A 577 -105.67 23.38 36.84
CA LEU A 577 -106.41 22.36 36.10
C LEU A 577 -106.76 21.13 36.96
N ARG A 578 -107.92 20.52 36.68
CA ARG A 578 -108.33 19.19 37.14
C ARG A 578 -108.77 18.37 35.93
N ASN A 579 -108.08 17.27 35.63
CA ASN A 579 -108.30 16.45 34.43
C ASN A 579 -108.32 17.30 33.13
N ASN A 580 -107.34 18.20 32.98
CA ASN A 580 -107.24 19.20 31.91
C ASN A 580 -108.41 20.20 31.79
N THR A 581 -109.31 20.25 32.78
CA THR A 581 -110.40 21.23 32.83
C THR A 581 -110.13 22.31 33.89
N ALA A 582 -110.58 23.53 33.67
CA ALA A 582 -110.65 24.58 34.69
C ALA A 582 -112.02 25.28 34.66
N GLU A 583 -112.55 25.58 35.84
CA GLU A 583 -113.79 26.32 36.02
C GLU A 583 -113.48 27.81 36.19
N ILE A 584 -114.20 28.68 35.47
CA ILE A 584 -114.00 30.14 35.49
C ILE A 584 -115.36 30.83 35.62
N SER A 585 -115.54 31.59 36.69
CA SER A 585 -116.74 32.40 36.92
C SER A 585 -116.60 33.78 36.24
N ILE A 586 -117.57 34.14 35.40
CA ILE A 586 -117.64 35.44 34.72
C ILE A 586 -118.85 36.21 35.29
N PRO A 587 -118.70 37.49 35.70
CA PRO A 587 -119.84 38.28 36.17
C PRO A 587 -120.81 38.58 35.03
N LYS A 588 -122.11 38.45 35.27
CA LYS A 588 -123.17 38.70 34.27
C LYS A 588 -123.13 40.10 33.64
N GLY A 589 -122.69 41.11 34.40
CA GLY A 589 -122.49 42.48 33.94
C GLY A 589 -121.15 42.75 33.25
N ALA A 590 -120.47 41.74 32.71
CA ALA A 590 -119.24 41.92 31.95
C ALA A 590 -119.52 42.57 30.59
N GLU A 591 -119.00 43.78 30.38
CA GLU A 591 -119.01 44.46 29.08
C GLU A 591 -118.06 43.78 28.06
N SER A 592 -118.04 44.27 26.81
CA SER A 592 -117.05 43.87 25.81
C SER A 592 -115.64 44.30 26.24
N GLY A 593 -114.65 43.42 26.08
CA GLY A 593 -113.27 43.63 26.54
C GLY A 593 -112.99 43.21 27.99
N PHE A 594 -113.93 42.56 28.69
CA PHE A 594 -113.70 42.05 30.04
C PHE A 594 -112.72 40.88 30.02
N HIS A 595 -111.62 40.99 30.78
CA HIS A 595 -110.61 39.94 30.93
C HIS A 595 -111.16 38.77 31.78
N VAL A 596 -111.36 37.62 31.13
CA VAL A 596 -111.89 36.38 31.71
C VAL A 596 -110.81 35.62 32.48
N THR A 597 -109.67 35.34 31.85
CA THR A 597 -108.52 34.70 32.50
C THR A 597 -107.25 34.88 31.66
N ARG A 598 -106.09 34.70 32.30
CA ARG A 598 -104.79 34.50 31.66
C ARG A 598 -104.40 33.03 31.78
N ILE A 599 -104.21 32.34 30.66
CA ILE A 599 -103.54 31.04 30.68
C ILE A 599 -102.04 31.30 30.87
N ARG A 600 -101.44 30.64 31.85
CA ARG A 600 -99.99 30.65 32.10
C ARG A 600 -99.45 29.26 31.88
N ALA A 601 -98.73 29.08 30.79
CA ALA A 601 -97.93 27.89 30.53
C ALA A 601 -96.43 28.25 30.56
N ILE A 602 -95.61 27.21 30.67
CA ILE A 602 -94.17 27.24 30.38
C ILE A 602 -93.88 26.13 29.39
N ASP A 603 -92.83 26.29 28.60
CA ASP A 603 -92.12 25.13 28.07
C ASP A 603 -90.82 24.88 28.85
N ARG A 604 -90.14 23.80 28.50
CA ARG A 604 -88.79 23.49 28.99
C ARG A 604 -87.72 23.79 27.95
N ASP A 605 -88.02 23.46 26.69
CA ASP A 605 -87.23 23.77 25.52
C ASP A 605 -86.92 25.29 25.43
N SER A 606 -86.00 25.65 24.53
CA SER A 606 -85.43 26.99 24.39
C SER A 606 -85.85 27.70 23.08
N GLY A 607 -85.51 28.99 22.99
CA GLY A 607 -85.62 29.77 21.75
C GLY A 607 -87.04 29.83 21.15
N VAL A 608 -87.24 29.15 20.01
CA VAL A 608 -88.52 29.09 19.29
C VAL A 608 -89.39 27.92 19.72
N ASN A 609 -88.80 26.86 20.25
CA ASN A 609 -89.50 25.72 20.85
C ASN A 609 -90.15 26.19 22.17
N ALA A 610 -89.46 27.06 22.92
CA ALA A 610 -90.04 27.81 24.04
C ALA A 610 -91.18 28.79 23.68
N GLU A 611 -91.34 29.20 22.41
CA GLU A 611 -92.15 30.39 22.07
C GLU A 611 -93.64 30.09 21.92
N LEU A 612 -94.31 29.93 23.07
CA LEU A 612 -95.72 29.58 23.17
C LEU A 612 -96.67 30.51 22.40
N SER A 613 -97.73 29.92 21.87
CA SER A 613 -98.88 30.61 21.29
C SER A 613 -100.19 29.92 21.63
N CYS A 614 -101.25 30.71 21.86
CA CYS A 614 -102.54 30.21 22.33
C CYS A 614 -103.68 30.46 21.33
N SER A 615 -104.56 29.47 21.15
CA SER A 615 -105.73 29.58 20.27
C SER A 615 -106.97 28.87 20.84
N ILE A 616 -108.17 29.42 20.59
CA ILE A 616 -109.43 28.75 20.91
C ILE A 616 -109.84 27.91 19.68
N VAL A 617 -109.94 26.59 19.85
CA VAL A 617 -110.14 25.63 18.75
C VAL A 617 -111.59 25.12 18.67
N ALA A 618 -112.34 25.12 19.78
CA ALA A 618 -113.77 24.80 19.80
C ALA A 618 -114.49 25.44 21.00
N GLY A 619 -115.83 25.48 20.96
CA GLY A 619 -116.69 26.02 22.03
C GLY A 619 -117.01 27.52 21.92
N ASN A 620 -116.55 28.19 20.86
CA ASN A 620 -116.67 29.65 20.65
C ASN A 620 -117.37 30.00 19.33
N GLU A 621 -118.45 29.28 19.00
CA GLU A 621 -119.08 29.31 17.67
C GLU A 621 -119.65 30.69 17.27
N GLU A 622 -120.05 31.50 18.25
CA GLU A 622 -120.54 32.88 18.06
C GLU A 622 -119.44 33.96 18.20
N ASN A 623 -118.16 33.58 18.35
CA ASN A 623 -117.04 34.49 18.64
C ASN A 623 -117.25 35.38 19.89
N ILE A 624 -117.89 34.82 20.93
CA ILE A 624 -118.15 35.50 22.22
C ILE A 624 -116.83 35.81 22.96
N PHE A 625 -115.81 34.98 22.78
CA PHE A 625 -114.50 35.11 23.41
C PHE A 625 -113.41 35.38 22.36
N VAL A 626 -112.42 36.18 22.74
CA VAL A 626 -111.21 36.44 21.94
C VAL A 626 -109.99 36.17 22.83
N ILE A 627 -109.03 35.40 22.32
CA ILE A 627 -107.74 35.18 22.97
C ILE A 627 -106.66 35.98 22.23
N ASP A 628 -105.78 36.66 22.97
CA ASP A 628 -104.52 37.15 22.39
C ASP A 628 -103.55 35.96 22.28
N PRO A 629 -103.08 35.61 21.07
CA PRO A 629 -102.20 34.46 20.89
C PRO A 629 -100.81 34.61 21.50
N ARG A 630 -100.41 35.79 22.03
CA ARG A 630 -99.10 36.00 22.69
C ARG A 630 -99.17 36.09 24.20
N SER A 631 -100.14 36.82 24.77
CA SER A 631 -100.31 36.88 26.24
C SER A 631 -101.13 35.72 26.80
N CYS A 632 -101.86 35.01 25.93
CA CYS A 632 -102.84 33.99 26.30
C CYS A 632 -103.97 34.52 27.22
N ASP A 633 -104.26 35.82 27.11
CA ASP A 633 -105.38 36.48 27.79
C ASP A 633 -106.68 36.31 27.01
N ILE A 634 -107.69 35.74 27.67
CA ILE A 634 -109.03 35.56 27.13
C ILE A 634 -109.90 36.73 27.58
N HIS A 635 -110.53 37.40 26.61
CA HIS A 635 -111.42 38.53 26.79
C HIS A 635 -112.81 38.23 26.22
N THR A 636 -113.85 38.87 26.76
CA THR A 636 -115.17 38.91 26.10
C THR A 636 -115.12 39.83 24.88
N ASN A 637 -115.84 39.45 23.82
CA ASN A 637 -116.05 40.26 22.61
C ASN A 637 -117.41 40.98 22.65
N VAL A 638 -118.39 40.38 23.34
CA VAL A 638 -119.79 40.82 23.44
C VAL A 638 -120.14 41.05 24.92
N SER A 639 -121.10 41.94 25.21
CA SER A 639 -121.61 42.13 26.58
C SER A 639 -122.36 40.88 27.05
N MET A 640 -121.96 40.34 28.20
CA MET A 640 -122.44 39.06 28.72
C MET A 640 -123.93 39.08 29.11
N GLU A 641 -124.50 40.26 29.36
CA GLU A 641 -125.94 40.44 29.59
C GLU A 641 -126.80 40.18 28.34
N SER A 642 -126.20 40.23 27.15
CA SER A 642 -126.89 40.05 25.86
C SER A 642 -126.83 38.63 25.28
N VAL A 643 -126.14 37.70 25.94
CA VAL A 643 -125.90 36.33 25.46
C VAL A 643 -126.89 35.35 26.14
N PRO A 644 -127.56 34.44 25.39
CA PRO A 644 -128.62 33.59 25.96
C PRO A 644 -128.11 32.35 26.73
N TYR A 645 -126.81 32.07 26.68
CA TYR A 645 -126.17 30.92 27.32
C TYR A 645 -125.58 31.29 28.69
N THR A 646 -125.54 30.34 29.61
CA THR A 646 -124.99 30.52 30.98
C THR A 646 -123.66 29.78 31.21
N GLU A 647 -123.30 28.86 30.32
CA GLU A 647 -122.08 28.05 30.40
C GLU A 647 -121.47 27.82 29.00
N TRP A 648 -120.13 27.72 28.93
CA TRP A 648 -119.37 27.39 27.73
C TRP A 648 -118.22 26.45 28.07
N GLU A 649 -117.90 25.52 27.16
CA GLU A 649 -116.73 24.65 27.26
C GLU A 649 -115.69 25.02 26.19
N LEU A 650 -114.87 26.03 26.47
CA LEU A 650 -113.85 26.51 25.53
C LEU A 650 -112.69 25.51 25.46
N SER A 651 -112.52 24.86 24.31
CA SER A 651 -111.32 24.08 24.01
C SER A 651 -110.21 25.03 23.57
N VAL A 652 -109.27 25.32 24.48
CA VAL A 652 -108.07 26.14 24.19
C VAL A 652 -106.88 25.22 23.98
N VAL A 653 -106.08 25.51 22.96
CA VAL A 653 -104.81 24.83 22.69
C VAL A 653 -103.68 25.83 22.91
N ILE A 654 -102.72 25.45 23.74
CA ILE A 654 -101.42 26.10 23.86
C ILE A 654 -100.46 25.25 23.04
N GLN A 655 -99.80 25.85 22.06
CA GLN A 655 -98.82 25.20 21.19
C GLN A 655 -97.53 26.01 21.17
N ASP A 656 -96.40 25.34 21.01
CA ASP A 656 -95.13 26.02 20.72
C ASP A 656 -95.11 26.57 19.27
N LYS A 657 -93.91 26.98 18.84
CA LYS A 657 -93.57 27.30 17.44
C LYS A 657 -92.37 26.51 16.90
N GLY A 658 -91.99 25.43 17.56
CA GLY A 658 -90.95 24.54 17.05
C GLY A 658 -91.46 23.69 15.89
N ASN A 659 -90.73 22.62 15.58
CA ASN A 659 -91.05 21.74 14.47
C ASN A 659 -90.55 20.30 14.75
N PRO A 660 -91.44 19.33 15.03
CA PRO A 660 -92.90 19.42 14.97
C PRO A 660 -93.48 20.32 16.07
N GLN A 661 -94.63 20.96 15.81
CA GLN A 661 -95.34 21.73 16.83
C GLN A 661 -96.04 20.82 17.82
N LEU A 662 -95.60 20.85 19.08
CA LEU A 662 -96.23 20.17 20.20
C LEU A 662 -97.23 21.10 20.90
N HIS A 663 -98.20 20.49 21.59
CA HIS A 663 -99.33 21.24 22.12
C HIS A 663 -100.07 20.56 23.27
N THR A 664 -100.56 21.38 24.19
CA THR A 664 -101.43 20.97 25.30
C THR A 664 -102.83 21.54 25.12
N LYS A 665 -103.83 20.65 25.17
CA LYS A 665 -105.25 21.02 25.12
C LYS A 665 -105.83 21.16 26.53
N VAL A 666 -106.47 22.30 26.78
CA VAL A 666 -107.20 22.65 28.00
C VAL A 666 -108.68 22.86 27.68
N LEU A 667 -109.57 22.49 28.61
CA LEU A 667 -111.00 22.81 28.54
C LEU A 667 -111.37 23.83 29.63
N LEU A 668 -111.82 25.01 29.24
CA LEU A 668 -112.27 26.04 30.18
C LEU A 668 -113.79 26.02 30.26
N LYS A 669 -114.33 25.61 31.42
CA LYS A 669 -115.74 25.71 31.79
C LYS A 669 -116.01 27.13 32.28
N CYS A 670 -116.38 28.02 31.38
CA CYS A 670 -116.78 29.38 31.70
C CYS A 670 -118.26 29.37 32.14
N MET A 671 -118.58 29.97 33.29
CA MET A 671 -119.95 30.01 33.84
C MET A 671 -120.33 31.45 34.23
N ILE A 672 -121.55 31.89 33.94
CA ILE A 672 -122.08 33.15 34.45
C ILE A 672 -122.33 33.05 35.95
N PHE A 673 -121.88 34.06 36.70
CA PHE A 673 -122.31 34.30 38.08
C PHE A 673 -123.02 35.66 38.20
N GLU A 674 -124.11 35.69 38.97
CA GLU A 674 -124.96 36.86 39.19
C GLU A 674 -124.88 37.26 40.67
N TYR A 675 -124.28 38.42 40.94
CA TYR A 675 -124.14 38.94 42.31
C TYR A 675 -125.48 39.47 42.82
N ALA A 676 -126.09 38.75 43.77
CA ALA A 676 -127.27 39.23 44.48
C ALA A 676 -126.88 40.32 45.50
N GLU A 677 -127.15 41.59 45.16
CA GLU A 677 -126.96 42.71 46.09
C GLU A 677 -127.87 42.60 47.33
N SER A 678 -127.27 42.64 48.51
CA SER A 678 -127.98 42.88 49.77
C SER A 678 -127.05 43.55 50.79
N VAL A 679 -127.62 44.35 51.70
CA VAL A 679 -126.92 45.49 52.32
C VAL A 679 -126.98 45.46 53.86
N THR A 680 -125.97 46.06 54.50
CA THR A 680 -125.87 46.45 55.94
C THR A 680 -125.75 45.37 57.04
N SER A 681 -124.50 45.16 57.47
CA SER A 681 -124.00 45.32 58.86
C SER A 681 -124.77 44.76 60.08
N THR A 682 -124.10 43.96 60.92
CA THR A 682 -123.81 44.36 62.33
C THR A 682 -122.69 43.57 63.03
N THR A 683 -122.14 44.20 64.06
CA THR A 683 -120.89 44.01 64.79
C THR A 683 -120.77 42.85 65.80
N LYS A 684 -119.50 42.45 66.10
CA LYS A 684 -118.96 41.95 67.39
C LYS A 684 -119.37 40.51 67.81
N THR A 685 -118.60 39.76 68.63
CA THR A 685 -117.36 40.02 69.44
C THR A 685 -116.50 38.72 69.50
N PRO A 686 -115.24 38.71 70.01
CA PRO A 686 -114.32 37.59 69.83
C PRO A 686 -114.48 36.45 70.85
N GLY A 687 -114.04 35.24 70.46
CA GLY A 687 -113.82 34.10 71.34
C GLY A 687 -112.38 33.58 71.21
N SER A 688 -111.64 33.62 72.31
CA SER A 688 -110.26 33.11 72.39
C SER A 688 -110.21 31.68 72.90
N GLN A 689 -109.44 30.81 72.25
CA GLN A 689 -108.86 29.65 72.91
C GLN A 689 -107.50 29.30 72.30
N GLU A 690 -106.51 29.05 73.16
CA GLU A 690 -105.14 28.74 72.77
C GLU A 690 -104.99 27.25 72.43
N SER A 691 -104.20 26.93 71.40
CA SER A 691 -103.72 25.55 71.20
C SER A 691 -102.34 25.50 70.54
N LEU A 692 -101.31 25.69 71.37
CA LEU A 692 -99.92 25.23 71.21
C LEU A 692 -99.17 25.59 69.90
N ASP A 693 -98.18 26.48 70.01
CA ASP A 693 -97.25 26.81 68.94
C ASP A 693 -96.27 25.67 68.62
N VAL A 694 -96.59 24.90 67.58
CA VAL A 694 -95.74 23.85 67.02
C VAL A 694 -94.45 24.42 66.39
N SER A 695 -94.48 25.68 65.92
CA SER A 695 -93.35 26.34 65.26
C SER A 695 -92.19 26.56 66.22
N MET A 696 -92.47 26.99 67.46
CA MET A 696 -91.46 27.07 68.53
C MET A 696 -90.78 25.73 68.82
N ILE A 697 -91.52 24.61 68.82
CA ILE A 697 -90.95 23.28 69.05
C ILE A 697 -90.01 22.87 67.90
N ILE A 698 -90.39 23.18 66.65
CA ILE A 698 -89.53 22.94 65.47
C ILE A 698 -88.27 23.82 65.52
N ILE A 699 -88.39 25.10 65.87
CA ILE A 699 -87.24 26.03 65.97
C ILE A 699 -86.28 25.62 67.09
N ILE A 700 -86.80 25.25 68.27
CA ILE A 700 -85.98 24.82 69.42
C ILE A 700 -85.29 23.48 69.13
N SER A 701 -85.98 22.52 68.51
CA SER A 701 -85.38 21.22 68.16
C SER A 701 -84.35 21.34 67.03
N LEU A 702 -84.61 22.14 65.99
CA LEU A 702 -83.63 22.44 64.94
C LEU A 702 -82.40 23.15 65.51
N GLY A 703 -82.59 24.15 66.38
CA GLY A 703 -81.51 24.84 67.08
C GLY A 703 -80.65 23.90 67.95
N ALA A 704 -81.30 22.98 68.67
CA ALA A 704 -80.60 21.95 69.45
C ALA A 704 -79.80 20.97 68.57
N ILE A 705 -80.35 20.53 67.44
CA ILE A 705 -79.66 19.66 66.48
C ILE A 705 -78.45 20.38 65.87
N CYS A 706 -78.59 21.64 65.46
CA CYS A 706 -77.47 22.45 64.97
C CYS A 706 -76.39 22.68 66.04
N ALA A 707 -76.76 22.90 67.30
CA ALA A 707 -75.82 23.02 68.40
C ALA A 707 -75.05 21.71 68.67
N VAL A 708 -75.73 20.56 68.66
CA VAL A 708 -75.10 19.24 68.80
C VAL A 708 -74.15 18.95 67.64
N LEU A 709 -74.55 19.26 66.40
CA LEU A 709 -73.68 19.12 65.22
C LEU A 709 -72.44 20.02 65.29
N LEU A 710 -72.57 21.26 65.79
CA LEU A 710 -71.43 22.16 66.02
C LEU A 710 -70.49 21.62 67.11
N VAL A 711 -71.02 21.08 68.22
CA VAL A 711 -70.20 20.44 69.26
C VAL A 711 -69.47 19.21 68.72
N ILE A 712 -70.12 18.38 67.90
CA ILE A 712 -69.49 17.23 67.23
C ILE A 712 -68.39 17.71 66.27
N MET A 713 -68.64 18.74 65.45
CA MET A 713 -67.64 19.35 64.57
C MET A 713 -66.42 19.88 65.33
N VAL A 714 -66.63 20.57 66.45
CA VAL A 714 -65.54 21.09 67.29
C VAL A 714 -64.77 19.95 67.96
N LEU A 715 -65.43 18.87 68.40
CA LEU A 715 -64.77 17.67 68.94
C LEU A 715 -63.96 16.94 67.86
N PHE A 716 -64.45 16.88 66.62
CA PHE A 716 -63.72 16.28 65.50
C PHE A 716 -62.49 17.13 65.13
N ALA A 717 -62.66 18.45 64.97
CA ALA A 717 -61.57 19.37 64.67
C ALA A 717 -60.49 19.39 65.78
N THR A 718 -60.88 19.36 67.05
CA THR A 718 -59.92 19.31 68.17
C THR A 718 -59.23 17.96 68.35
N ARG A 719 -59.82 16.84 67.90
CA ARG A 719 -59.08 15.57 67.73
C ARG A 719 -58.10 15.65 66.56
N CYS A 720 -58.55 16.02 65.38
CA CYS A 720 -57.70 16.06 64.17
C CYS A 720 -56.51 17.04 64.29
N ASN A 721 -56.63 18.10 65.09
CA ASN A 721 -55.53 19.04 65.30
C ASN A 721 -54.55 18.65 66.43
N ARG A 722 -54.75 17.49 67.09
CA ARG A 722 -53.85 17.00 68.17
C ARG A 722 -52.86 15.93 67.72
N GLU A 723 -52.85 15.55 66.44
CA GLU A 723 -51.91 14.58 65.84
C GLU A 723 -51.14 15.16 64.64
N LYS A 724 -50.91 16.48 64.60
CA LYS A 724 -49.92 17.10 63.70
C LYS A 724 -48.51 17.14 64.32
N LYS A 725 -47.91 15.95 64.50
CA LYS A 725 -46.47 15.80 64.67
C LYS A 725 -45.99 14.38 64.30
N ASP A 726 -45.84 14.15 62.99
CA ASP A 726 -44.73 13.40 62.37
C ASP A 726 -45.00 13.23 60.87
N THR A 727 -44.44 14.13 60.06
CA THR A 727 -44.52 14.04 58.59
C THR A 727 -43.41 13.15 58.03
N ARG A 728 -43.71 11.87 57.82
CA ARG A 728 -42.87 10.96 57.02
C ARG A 728 -43.76 10.22 56.01
N SER A 729 -43.41 10.34 54.74
CA SER A 729 -44.29 9.99 53.61
C SER A 729 -44.31 8.50 53.27
N TYR A 730 -45.50 7.89 53.26
CA TYR A 730 -45.80 6.65 52.54
C TYR A 730 -47.26 6.64 52.06
N ASN A 731 -47.50 6.15 50.84
CA ASN A 731 -48.84 5.98 50.28
C ASN A 731 -49.39 4.56 50.53
N CYS A 732 -50.69 4.47 50.81
CA CYS A 732 -51.51 3.27 50.63
C CYS A 732 -52.46 3.52 49.42
N ARG A 733 -52.82 2.59 48.53
CA ARG A 733 -53.09 1.14 48.60
C ARG A 733 -54.49 0.78 49.12
N VAL A 734 -55.31 0.21 48.23
CA VAL A 734 -56.55 -0.57 48.47
C VAL A 734 -56.68 -1.57 47.30
N ALA A 735 -56.99 -2.87 47.42
CA ALA A 735 -56.93 -3.89 48.50
C ALA A 735 -57.21 -5.31 47.88
N GLU A 736 -56.91 -6.48 48.46
CA GLU A 736 -56.04 -6.86 49.59
C GLU A 736 -54.69 -7.45 49.09
N SER A 737 -54.49 -8.72 48.69
CA SER A 737 -55.24 -9.99 48.83
C SER A 737 -54.27 -11.18 48.56
N THR A 738 -54.40 -12.44 49.03
CA THR A 738 -55.25 -13.09 50.06
C THR A 738 -54.47 -14.27 50.71
N TYR A 739 -54.99 -14.90 51.78
CA TYR A 739 -54.58 -16.20 52.38
C TYR A 739 -53.07 -16.64 52.42
N GLN A 740 -52.48 -16.48 53.60
CA GLN A 740 -51.63 -17.47 54.35
C GLN A 740 -50.29 -18.01 53.78
N HIS A 741 -49.20 -17.31 54.11
CA HIS A 741 -47.98 -17.79 54.82
C HIS A 741 -47.57 -19.28 54.81
N HIS A 742 -46.37 -19.59 54.27
CA HIS A 742 -45.15 -20.06 55.01
C HIS A 742 -43.92 -20.10 54.05
N PRO A 743 -42.64 -20.27 54.48
CA PRO A 743 -41.55 -19.46 53.89
C PRO A 743 -40.25 -20.17 53.42
N LYS A 744 -39.60 -19.51 52.45
CA LYS A 744 -38.14 -19.44 52.15
C LYS A 744 -37.39 -20.64 51.50
N ARG A 745 -36.50 -20.21 50.57
CA ARG A 745 -35.17 -20.77 50.20
C ARG A 745 -35.12 -21.92 49.15
N PRO A 746 -33.97 -22.14 48.46
CA PRO A 746 -33.92 -21.73 47.05
C PRO A 746 -33.42 -22.81 46.05
N SER A 747 -33.26 -22.39 44.80
CA SER A 747 -32.88 -23.16 43.61
C SER A 747 -31.60 -24.01 43.67
N ARG A 748 -31.69 -25.27 43.20
CA ARG A 748 -30.85 -25.81 42.09
C ARG A 748 -31.28 -27.24 41.67
N GLN A 749 -31.09 -27.57 40.37
CA GLN A 749 -30.74 -28.91 39.83
C GLN A 749 -31.83 -30.04 39.88
N ILE A 750 -31.89 -31.06 38.98
CA ILE A 750 -31.42 -31.27 37.57
C ILE A 750 -32.02 -32.61 36.99
N HIS A 751 -32.06 -32.84 35.66
CA HIS A 751 -32.26 -34.15 34.94
C HIS A 751 -33.65 -34.89 35.07
N LYS A 752 -34.07 -35.84 34.19
CA LYS A 752 -33.59 -36.37 32.87
C LYS A 752 -34.69 -37.11 32.06
N GLY A 753 -34.51 -37.20 30.72
CA GLY A 753 -34.93 -38.31 29.82
C GLY A 753 -36.41 -38.41 29.42
N ASP A 754 -36.82 -39.02 28.30
CA ASP A 754 -36.15 -39.55 27.07
C ASP A 754 -37.18 -39.45 25.89
N ILE A 755 -36.91 -39.63 24.58
CA ILE A 755 -36.77 -40.91 23.83
C ILE A 755 -36.45 -40.63 22.32
N THR A 756 -35.45 -41.34 21.76
CA THR A 756 -35.11 -41.76 20.35
C THR A 756 -35.54 -40.92 19.09
N LEU A 757 -34.76 -40.81 18.00
CA LEU A 757 -34.18 -41.86 17.11
C LEU A 757 -32.87 -41.45 16.37
N VAL A 758 -32.30 -42.34 15.54
CA VAL A 758 -30.89 -42.38 15.06
C VAL A 758 -30.78 -42.79 13.57
N PRO A 759 -29.80 -42.26 12.78
CA PRO A 759 -28.80 -43.15 12.13
C PRO A 759 -27.36 -42.57 11.97
N THR A 760 -26.41 -43.20 12.68
CA THR A 760 -25.03 -43.61 12.30
C THR A 760 -24.23 -42.98 11.13
N ILE A 761 -22.97 -42.60 11.39
CA ILE A 761 -21.76 -42.86 10.55
C ILE A 761 -20.55 -43.15 11.48
N ASN A 762 -19.57 -43.94 11.03
CA ASN A 762 -18.33 -44.29 11.76
C ASN A 762 -17.22 -43.21 11.56
N GLY A 763 -16.21 -43.02 12.42
CA GLY A 763 -15.93 -43.66 13.70
C GLY A 763 -14.46 -44.09 13.86
N THR A 764 -13.60 -43.25 14.47
CA THR A 764 -12.23 -43.58 14.92
C THR A 764 -11.88 -42.84 16.22
N LEU A 765 -10.98 -43.43 17.02
CA LEU A 765 -10.56 -42.95 18.35
C LEU A 765 -9.15 -42.31 18.29
N PRO A 766 -8.71 -41.61 19.35
CA PRO A 766 -7.76 -42.31 20.23
C PRO A 766 -8.04 -42.23 21.73
N ILE A 767 -7.57 -43.27 22.40
CA ILE A 767 -7.64 -43.57 23.83
C ILE A 767 -6.80 -42.58 24.65
N ARG A 768 -7.24 -42.25 25.88
CA ARG A 768 -6.34 -41.82 26.97
C ARG A 768 -6.71 -42.51 28.29
N SER A 769 -5.86 -43.41 28.75
CA SER A 769 -5.95 -44.00 30.09
C SER A 769 -5.22 -43.12 31.11
N HIS A 770 -5.82 -42.93 32.29
CA HIS A 770 -5.18 -42.26 33.43
C HIS A 770 -4.37 -43.25 34.27
N HIS A 771 -3.31 -42.76 34.92
CA HIS A 771 -2.95 -42.94 36.34
C HIS A 771 -1.53 -42.34 36.53
N ARG A 772 -1.05 -41.84 37.67
CA ARG A 772 -1.56 -41.23 38.91
C ARG A 772 -0.27 -40.94 39.72
N SER A 773 -0.12 -39.76 40.32
CA SER A 773 0.74 -39.47 41.50
C SER A 773 2.23 -39.94 41.55
N SER A 774 3.16 -38.99 41.31
CA SER A 774 4.14 -38.39 42.28
C SER A 774 4.70 -39.20 43.47
N PRO A 775 5.94 -38.95 44.00
CA PRO A 775 6.69 -37.67 43.93
C PRO A 775 8.24 -37.71 43.78
N SER A 776 8.83 -36.50 43.59
CA SER A 776 10.16 -36.02 44.05
C SER A 776 11.44 -36.88 43.97
N SER A 777 12.45 -36.42 43.23
CA SER A 777 13.77 -35.93 43.76
C SER A 777 14.80 -35.64 42.64
N SER A 778 15.82 -34.85 42.97
CA SER A 778 17.03 -34.53 42.17
C SER A 778 18.26 -35.25 42.80
N PRO A 779 19.55 -35.11 42.36
CA PRO A 779 20.13 -34.21 41.33
C PRO A 779 21.30 -34.77 40.45
N THR A 780 21.71 -33.98 39.43
CA THR A 780 23.10 -33.69 38.92
C THR A 780 24.20 -34.75 38.61
N LEU A 781 25.00 -34.44 37.56
CA LEU A 781 26.47 -34.70 37.37
C LEU A 781 26.93 -36.18 37.10
N GLU A 782 28.02 -36.51 36.38
CA GLU A 782 28.94 -35.81 35.43
C GLU A 782 29.80 -36.84 34.62
N ARG A 783 30.48 -36.39 33.54
CA ARG A 783 31.81 -36.83 33.00
C ARG A 783 32.13 -38.26 32.48
N GLY A 784 32.89 -38.29 31.38
CA GLY A 784 34.08 -39.16 31.13
C GLY A 784 33.86 -40.62 30.71
N GLN A 785 33.93 -41.00 29.42
CA GLN A 785 35.15 -41.30 28.61
C GLN A 785 36.13 -42.37 29.13
N MET A 786 36.08 -43.57 28.51
CA MET A 786 37.18 -44.50 28.10
C MET A 786 36.54 -45.83 27.63
N GLY A 787 37.01 -46.59 26.63
CA GLY A 787 38.03 -46.34 25.60
C GLY A 787 38.32 -47.60 24.74
N SER A 788 38.41 -47.43 23.41
CA SER A 788 39.10 -48.29 22.39
C SER A 788 39.08 -49.84 22.48
N ARG A 789 38.50 -50.52 21.46
CA ARG A 789 39.28 -51.39 20.52
C ARG A 789 38.50 -51.84 19.26
N GLN A 790 39.22 -52.46 18.31
CA GLN A 790 38.81 -52.78 16.92
C GLN A 790 38.36 -54.25 16.74
N SER A 791 37.56 -54.55 15.71
CA SER A 791 37.92 -55.43 14.55
C SER A 791 36.70 -55.93 13.74
N HIS A 792 36.93 -56.47 12.54
CA HIS A 792 35.90 -56.89 11.56
C HIS A 792 35.42 -58.35 11.72
N ASN A 793 34.16 -58.62 11.33
CA ASN A 793 33.69 -59.70 10.41
C ASN A 793 32.17 -59.98 10.61
N SER A 794 31.38 -60.56 9.68
CA SER A 794 31.37 -60.59 8.20
C SER A 794 30.16 -61.43 7.71
N HIS A 795 29.53 -61.09 6.57
CA HIS A 795 28.51 -61.90 5.83
C HIS A 795 27.17 -62.15 6.58
N GLN A 796 26.04 -62.57 5.96
CA GLN A 796 25.57 -62.90 4.58
C GLN A 796 24.05 -62.52 4.53
N SER A 797 23.30 -62.35 3.43
CA SER A 797 23.21 -63.06 2.13
C SER A 797 22.43 -62.21 1.08
N LEU A 798 22.87 -62.13 -0.20
CA LEU A 798 22.30 -62.75 -1.43
C LEU A 798 20.83 -62.38 -1.76
N ASN A 799 20.54 -61.61 -2.84
CA ASN A 799 20.48 -61.95 -4.31
C ASN A 799 19.14 -62.65 -4.72
N SER A 800 18.62 -62.70 -5.96
CA SER A 800 19.03 -62.39 -7.37
C SER A 800 17.77 -61.86 -8.14
N LEU A 801 17.64 -61.50 -9.44
CA LEU A 801 18.39 -61.43 -10.73
C LEU A 801 17.95 -60.11 -11.46
N VAL A 802 18.53 -59.48 -12.52
CA VAL A 802 19.50 -59.78 -13.61
C VAL A 802 18.88 -60.37 -14.90
N THR A 803 19.13 -59.93 -16.17
CA THR A 803 19.51 -58.63 -16.82
C THR A 803 18.77 -58.56 -18.20
N ILE A 804 19.21 -58.26 -19.46
CA ILE A 804 20.48 -57.89 -20.15
C ILE A 804 20.21 -57.39 -21.62
N SER A 805 21.20 -56.70 -22.25
CA SER A 805 21.44 -56.56 -23.73
C SER A 805 20.52 -55.65 -24.61
N SER A 806 20.97 -55.01 -25.72
CA SER A 806 22.28 -54.40 -26.12
C SER A 806 22.20 -53.61 -27.46
N ASN A 807 23.15 -52.67 -27.66
CA ASN A 807 23.78 -52.13 -28.89
C ASN A 807 23.04 -52.03 -30.27
N HIS A 808 22.90 -50.80 -30.83
CA HIS A 808 23.45 -50.41 -32.16
C HIS A 808 23.35 -48.91 -32.53
N VAL A 809 24.24 -48.45 -33.44
CA VAL A 809 24.45 -47.11 -34.05
C VAL A 809 25.32 -47.32 -35.32
N PRO A 810 25.36 -46.49 -36.40
CA PRO A 810 24.46 -45.42 -36.93
C PRO A 810 23.95 -45.72 -38.37
N GLU A 811 23.31 -44.75 -39.08
CA GLU A 811 23.85 -44.13 -40.32
C GLU A 811 22.88 -43.11 -40.99
N ASN A 812 23.36 -42.43 -42.05
CA ASN A 812 22.76 -41.26 -42.71
C ASN A 812 21.74 -41.62 -43.83
N PHE A 813 20.93 -40.64 -44.26
CA PHE A 813 20.94 -40.17 -45.66
C PHE A 813 20.36 -38.74 -45.78
N SER A 814 20.56 -38.08 -46.92
CA SER A 814 20.48 -36.61 -47.08
C SER A 814 19.99 -36.17 -48.47
N LEU A 815 20.04 -34.85 -48.74
CA LEU A 815 19.89 -34.14 -50.03
C LEU A 815 18.43 -33.87 -50.52
N GLU A 816 18.09 -32.75 -51.19
CA GLU A 816 18.86 -31.53 -51.53
C GLU A 816 17.97 -30.32 -51.95
N LEU A 817 18.44 -29.09 -51.63
CA LEU A 817 18.48 -27.83 -52.44
C LEU A 817 17.24 -27.32 -53.26
N THR A 818 17.16 -26.08 -53.78
CA THR A 818 18.13 -24.99 -54.09
C THR A 818 17.49 -23.58 -53.90
N HIS A 819 18.24 -22.61 -53.34
CA HIS A 819 18.48 -21.21 -53.82
C HIS A 819 17.29 -20.21 -54.02
N ALA A 820 17.48 -18.87 -54.00
CA ALA A 820 18.52 -18.01 -53.42
C ALA A 820 18.05 -16.53 -53.28
N THR A 821 18.82 -15.80 -52.47
CA THR A 821 18.86 -14.37 -52.07
C THR A 821 19.24 -13.36 -53.18
N PRO A 822 19.40 -12.03 -52.90
CA PRO A 822 18.64 -11.06 -52.05
C PRO A 822 18.39 -9.73 -52.88
N ALA A 823 18.52 -8.43 -52.50
CA ALA A 823 18.71 -7.58 -51.29
C ALA A 823 18.34 -6.09 -51.64
N VAL A 824 18.42 -5.15 -50.66
CA VAL A 824 18.60 -3.67 -50.78
C VAL A 824 17.38 -2.83 -51.28
N GLU A 825 17.11 -1.56 -50.93
CA GLU A 825 17.24 -0.70 -49.71
C GLU A 825 16.64 0.73 -50.06
N VAL A 826 16.74 1.72 -49.15
CA VAL A 826 16.71 3.19 -49.40
C VAL A 826 15.35 3.87 -49.78
N SER A 827 14.57 4.16 -48.72
CA SER A 827 14.19 5.52 -48.27
C SER A 827 13.18 6.47 -49.00
N GLN A 828 12.39 7.14 -48.14
CA GLN A 828 12.15 8.60 -48.05
C GLN A 828 10.97 9.35 -48.72
N LEU A 829 10.52 10.35 -47.93
CA LEU A 829 9.82 11.62 -48.21
C LEU A 829 8.32 11.67 -48.59
N LEU A 830 7.56 12.37 -47.73
CA LEU A 830 6.63 13.52 -47.94
C LEU A 830 5.67 13.54 -49.16
N SER A 831 4.49 14.21 -49.14
CA SER A 831 3.52 14.64 -48.11
C SER A 831 2.47 15.56 -48.75
N MET A 832 1.31 15.72 -48.10
CA MET A 832 0.47 16.94 -48.10
C MET A 832 -0.40 17.32 -49.33
N LEU A 833 -1.57 17.91 -48.99
CA LEU A 833 -2.51 18.72 -49.79
C LEU A 833 -3.38 17.98 -50.85
N HIS A 834 -4.59 18.44 -51.21
CA HIS A 834 -5.28 19.70 -50.89
C HIS A 834 -6.79 19.53 -50.57
N GLN A 835 -7.34 20.52 -49.86
CA GLN A 835 -8.71 20.77 -49.34
C GLN A 835 -9.95 20.29 -50.13
N GLY A 836 -11.08 20.12 -49.41
CA GLY A 836 -12.44 20.12 -49.97
C GLY A 836 -13.56 20.14 -48.90
N GLN A 837 -14.17 21.30 -48.63
CA GLN A 837 -15.35 21.42 -47.75
C GLN A 837 -16.65 21.13 -48.53
N TYR A 838 -17.68 20.54 -47.88
CA TYR A 838 -19.09 20.94 -48.06
C TYR A 838 -20.02 20.28 -47.01
N GLN A 839 -20.96 21.06 -46.45
CA GLN A 839 -22.23 20.61 -45.85
C GLN A 839 -23.38 21.26 -46.63
N PRO A 840 -24.58 20.64 -46.72
CA PRO A 840 -25.65 21.05 -45.80
C PRO A 840 -26.69 19.97 -45.41
N ARG A 841 -27.47 20.25 -44.36
CA ARG A 841 -28.83 19.69 -44.06
C ARG A 841 -29.91 20.65 -44.66
N PRO A 842 -31.26 20.59 -44.43
CA PRO A 842 -32.09 19.67 -43.62
C PRO A 842 -33.50 19.28 -44.18
N SER A 843 -34.20 18.39 -43.45
CA SER A 843 -35.68 18.37 -43.29
C SER A 843 -36.02 17.64 -41.97
N PHE A 844 -36.82 18.15 -41.00
CA PHE A 844 -38.30 18.33 -40.95
C PHE A 844 -39.09 16.99 -41.07
N ARG A 845 -40.11 16.65 -40.24
CA ARG A 845 -41.00 17.46 -39.35
C ARG A 845 -41.91 16.62 -38.39
N GLY A 846 -42.00 16.97 -37.08
CA GLY A 846 -43.15 16.77 -36.13
C GLY A 846 -43.68 15.33 -35.83
N ASN A 847 -44.51 15.02 -34.82
CA ASN A 847 -45.08 15.69 -33.61
C ASN A 847 -45.44 14.56 -32.58
N LYS A 848 -45.15 14.64 -31.26
CA LYS A 848 -45.80 15.35 -30.11
C LYS A 848 -47.11 14.76 -29.51
N TYR A 849 -46.98 14.18 -28.31
CA TYR A 849 -47.90 14.05 -27.14
C TYR A 849 -49.27 13.31 -27.16
N SER A 850 -49.47 12.46 -26.14
CA SER A 850 -50.70 12.32 -25.32
C SER A 850 -50.35 11.81 -23.90
N ARG A 851 -51.32 11.67 -22.95
CA ARG A 851 -51.03 11.63 -21.49
C ARG A 851 -52.06 10.85 -20.61
N SER A 852 -51.58 9.90 -19.77
CA SER A 852 -52.09 9.50 -18.42
C SER A 852 -53.45 8.78 -18.18
N TYR A 853 -53.58 8.14 -16.98
CA TYR A 853 -54.77 7.51 -16.30
C TYR A 853 -55.18 6.07 -16.74
N ARG A 854 -55.62 5.10 -15.88
CA ARG A 854 -55.57 4.88 -14.39
C ARG A 854 -55.87 3.39 -13.98
N TYR A 855 -55.35 2.93 -12.81
CA TYR A 855 -55.67 1.75 -11.93
C TYR A 855 -56.30 0.41 -12.39
N ALA A 856 -55.68 -0.71 -11.95
CA ALA A 856 -56.16 -1.73 -10.97
C ALA A 856 -54.97 -2.65 -10.57
N LEU A 857 -54.52 -2.79 -9.30
CA LEU A 857 -54.97 -3.71 -8.22
C LEU A 857 -55.05 -5.19 -8.66
N GLN A 858 -54.15 -6.10 -8.24
CA GLN A 858 -54.06 -6.69 -6.87
C GLN A 858 -52.70 -7.39 -6.53
N ASP A 859 -52.45 -7.52 -5.22
CA ASP A 859 -51.80 -8.59 -4.43
C ASP A 859 -50.33 -9.09 -4.62
N MET A 860 -49.50 -8.62 -3.68
CA MET A 860 -48.60 -9.36 -2.75
C MET A 860 -47.31 -10.12 -3.17
N ASP A 861 -46.37 -10.05 -2.21
CA ASP A 861 -45.23 -10.93 -1.88
C ASP A 861 -44.06 -11.17 -2.88
N LYS A 862 -43.14 -10.19 -2.83
CA LYS A 862 -41.73 -10.34 -2.38
C LYS A 862 -41.01 -11.70 -2.59
N PHE A 863 -39.83 -11.59 -3.23
CA PHE A 863 -38.50 -12.10 -2.82
C PHE A 863 -38.36 -13.51 -2.20
N SER A 864 -37.36 -14.34 -2.56
CA SER A 864 -36.13 -14.10 -3.34
C SER A 864 -35.57 -15.43 -3.85
N LEU A 865 -34.77 -15.42 -4.93
CA LEU A 865 -33.64 -16.34 -5.12
C LEU A 865 -32.82 -16.00 -6.38
N LYS A 866 -31.61 -15.45 -6.19
CA LYS A 866 -30.49 -15.72 -7.11
C LYS A 866 -29.13 -15.47 -6.43
N ASP A 867 -28.18 -16.33 -6.79
CA ASP A 867 -26.72 -16.23 -6.65
C ASP A 867 -26.12 -15.50 -5.44
N SER A 868 -25.52 -16.28 -4.54
CA SER A 868 -24.33 -15.89 -3.78
C SER A 868 -23.51 -17.14 -3.44
N GLY A 869 -22.87 -17.71 -4.46
CA GLY A 869 -21.76 -18.64 -4.23
C GLY A 869 -20.58 -17.86 -3.66
N ARG A 870 -20.11 -18.22 -2.46
CA ARG A 870 -18.97 -17.56 -1.81
C ARG A 870 -18.06 -18.64 -1.24
N GLY A 871 -16.89 -18.79 -1.85
CA GLY A 871 -15.86 -19.70 -1.38
C GLY A 871 -15.09 -19.12 -0.20
N ASP A 872 -14.94 -19.96 0.82
CA ASP A 872 -13.69 -20.37 1.45
C ASP A 872 -12.75 -19.34 2.12
N SER A 873 -12.45 -19.68 3.38
CA SER A 873 -11.16 -19.55 4.08
C SER A 873 -10.59 -18.14 4.35
N GLU A 874 -10.70 -17.65 5.59
CA GLU A 874 -9.89 -18.04 6.78
C GLU A 874 -8.59 -17.22 6.87
N ALA A 875 -8.69 -16.03 7.46
CA ALA A 875 -7.58 -15.45 8.21
C ALA A 875 -7.57 -16.05 9.61
N GLY A 876 -6.38 -16.37 10.13
CA GLY A 876 -6.22 -16.90 11.50
C GLY A 876 -5.95 -15.78 12.51
N ASP A 877 -6.72 -15.74 13.59
CA ASP A 877 -6.41 -14.91 14.76
C ASP A 877 -5.17 -15.42 15.50
N SER A 878 -4.43 -14.51 16.11
CA SER A 878 -3.42 -14.85 17.13
C SER A 878 -3.38 -13.80 18.25
N ASP A 879 -4.42 -13.80 19.09
CA ASP A 879 -4.38 -13.09 20.37
C ASP A 879 -3.26 -13.62 21.26
N TYR A 880 -2.51 -12.71 21.89
CA TYR A 880 -1.63 -13.02 23.01
C TYR A 880 -1.64 -11.84 23.99
N ASP A 881 -2.19 -12.06 25.18
CA ASP A 881 -2.20 -11.11 26.29
C ASP A 881 -1.72 -11.82 27.57
N LEU A 882 -0.83 -11.16 28.32
CA LEU A 882 -0.63 -11.28 29.77
C LEU A 882 0.52 -10.37 30.23
N GLY A 883 0.15 -9.19 30.74
CA GLY A 883 1.12 -8.19 31.20
C GLY A 883 1.90 -8.51 32.48
N ARG A 884 2.94 -7.69 32.75
CA ARG A 884 3.33 -7.13 34.06
C ARG A 884 4.67 -6.35 34.01
N ASP A 885 4.63 -5.20 34.68
CA ASP A 885 5.65 -4.63 35.58
C ASP A 885 7.11 -4.43 35.09
N SER A 886 7.48 -3.14 35.02
CA SER A 886 8.85 -2.56 34.95
C SER A 886 9.66 -2.74 36.27
N PRO A 887 10.92 -2.25 36.44
CA PRO A 887 11.75 -1.44 35.53
C PRO A 887 13.24 -1.88 35.43
N ILE A 888 14.05 -1.15 34.64
CA ILE A 888 15.40 -0.73 35.06
C ILE A 888 15.87 0.47 34.22
N ASP A 889 16.61 1.38 34.86
CA ASP A 889 17.24 2.56 34.27
C ASP A 889 18.63 2.78 34.91
N ARG A 890 19.58 3.33 34.12
CA ARG A 890 21.04 3.58 34.32
C ARG A 890 21.96 2.75 33.41
N LEU A 891 22.75 3.45 32.58
CA LEU A 891 24.17 3.73 32.89
C LEU A 891 24.85 4.70 31.87
N LEU A 892 25.10 5.94 32.32
CA LEU A 892 26.22 6.85 31.98
C LEU A 892 26.39 7.47 30.57
N GLY A 893 27.01 8.66 30.56
CA GLY A 893 27.32 9.51 29.38
C GLY A 893 26.38 10.73 29.29
N GLU A 894 26.48 11.78 30.10
CA GLU A 894 27.65 12.66 30.31
C GLU A 894 28.37 13.04 28.99
N GLY A 895 28.31 14.28 28.50
CA GLY A 895 27.53 15.45 28.93
C GLY A 895 28.14 16.77 28.44
N PHE A 896 27.40 17.87 28.48
CA PHE A 896 27.93 19.24 28.56
C PHE A 896 26.84 20.21 29.05
N SER A 897 27.20 21.19 29.88
CA SER A 897 26.26 22.06 30.59
C SER A 897 26.40 23.54 30.20
N ASP A 898 25.29 24.26 30.34
CA ASP A 898 25.15 25.69 30.63
C ASP A 898 25.88 26.74 29.77
N LEU A 899 25.12 27.71 29.22
CA LEU A 899 25.05 29.04 29.83
C LEU A 899 24.04 30.01 29.17
N PHE A 900 23.61 30.99 29.98
CA PHE A 900 22.89 32.24 29.69
C PHE A 900 21.40 32.24 29.28
N LEU A 901 20.59 32.73 30.21
CA LEU A 901 19.34 33.46 29.95
C LEU A 901 19.63 34.87 29.40
N THR A 902 18.72 35.45 28.60
CA THR A 902 18.08 36.76 28.87
C THR A 902 16.95 37.09 27.87
N ASP A 903 16.03 37.98 28.26
CA ASP A 903 14.87 38.43 27.47
C ASP A 903 15.22 39.38 26.30
N GLY A 904 14.32 39.47 25.30
CA GLY A 904 14.33 40.53 24.29
C GLY A 904 13.10 40.52 23.36
N ARG A 905 12.51 41.69 23.07
CA ARG A 905 11.34 41.84 22.16
C ARG A 905 11.67 42.63 20.88
N ILE A 906 11.03 42.18 19.79
CA ILE A 906 10.68 42.84 18.50
C ILE A 906 10.25 44.33 18.68
N PRO A 907 10.42 45.29 17.71
CA PRO A 907 10.52 45.15 16.23
C PRO A 907 11.63 45.95 15.48
N ALA A 908 11.59 45.81 14.13
CA ALA A 908 12.17 46.57 12.99
C ALA A 908 12.59 48.06 13.20
N ASP A 909 13.54 48.65 12.44
CA ASP A 909 13.46 48.84 10.98
C ASP A 909 14.78 49.32 10.26
N ILE A 910 14.86 49.06 8.94
CA ILE A 910 15.50 49.84 7.82
C ILE A 910 16.96 50.41 7.91
N SER A 911 17.80 49.92 6.97
CA SER A 911 18.86 50.61 6.16
C SER A 911 20.36 50.68 6.52
N ASN A 912 21.15 50.44 5.46
CA ASN A 912 22.46 51.02 5.05
C ASN A 912 23.82 50.65 5.72
N LEU A 913 24.69 50.14 4.83
CA LEU A 913 26.17 50.02 4.86
C LEU A 913 26.85 51.34 4.38
N PRO A 914 28.20 51.53 4.42
CA PRO A 914 29.26 50.90 5.21
C PRO A 914 30.18 51.97 5.91
N PRO A 915 31.55 51.95 5.90
CA PRO A 915 32.36 51.45 7.02
C PRO A 915 33.44 52.43 7.60
N THR A 916 34.21 51.93 8.58
CA THR A 916 35.60 52.27 9.01
C THR A 916 35.83 52.91 10.40
N ASN A 917 36.83 52.34 11.09
CA ASN A 917 37.77 52.94 12.05
C ASN A 917 37.25 53.65 13.33
N ARG A 918 37.11 52.88 14.41
CA ARG A 918 38.16 52.83 15.45
C ARG A 918 38.10 51.57 16.31
#